data_AF-A0A920AUZ9-F1
#
_entry.id   AF-A0A920AUZ9-F1
#
_cell.length_a   1.000
_cell.length_b   1.000
_cell.length_c   1.000
_cell.angle_alpha   90.00
_cell.angle_beta   90.00
_cell.angle_gamma   90.00
#
_symmetry.space_group_name_H-M   'P 1'
#
loop_
_entity.id
_entity.type
_entity.pdbx_description
1 polymer ?
#
loop_
_entity_poly.entity_id
_entity_poly.type
_entity_poly.pdbx_seq_one_letter_code
_entity_poly.pdbx_strand_id
1 'polypeptide(L)'
;MTVYIDGDYELDGQLMRKVEEKKVDFSPRMDNNFSLNTEYGGSPISIKLNEFINGAEEDVVFDENGDYYLKIVESAGGMPHNHFLKDGSTENIHGTLYTLNNFIEGAVNISFDENYDLFINSPYDGEYIVMASMTQGLLEKNITEPLNLRARYIINNQQLVFPKPVIKGVFDIVKKSELLKSDQDGLELLVSTPEESKLVRVIGGKGTNNAFKTFTVGNQDFTIRYGSKVYDLPFSIKLNDFIAEKYPGTDKSYSSFASEVTVLDKETFDYRIYMNNILNYQGYRFFQASFDPDEQGTILSVNHDFWGTLLTYIGYILLYIGLVVILFARFTRFDSLKKQLEVARNKKTKLLTSLLILFTISVNGQGFGVHSSSSSDIEKIDSILSKNIASKEQADKFGRLVIQDLGGRMMPINTYSSELLRKLSKKDHYNDFDANQVYLSMQESPLLWYSVPLIFLKSKKADSIRSIIGVPKDLKHASLVDFFTERGEYKLGPYLEEAYRAAVPNAFQKEFRETDQRVNLLYNAIQGTTLKIFPIPNDENNEWISPSENRFDVVLTDSLYSNFINTGFKTYLYFLNEGKKSGEYSGADDILLAITNTQNRYGSEVMLTKNKVDAEILYNKYDIFKALFSWYLYASTILFIALIIQIFNRNKLINGLISISKFSIYILFFIHAIGLIARWYISGHAPWSDGYESMIYVAWATMLFGIYFGKKSELTLASTTFVTSMILMIAHWSWMDPAIANLVPVLDSYWLMIHVAVIVGSYGPFTISMILGIVCLLLMILANKKNKELLNINVNELVLINEMSMTIGLVMLTIGNFLGVCGQMKVGEDIGDGIQKKLGP
;
A
#
# COMPACT_ATOMS: atom_id res chain seq x y z
N MET A 1 -30.32 4.71 10.34
CA MET A 1 -31.61 5.26 9.86
C MET A 1 -32.40 5.76 11.06
N THR A 2 -32.99 6.95 10.97
CA THR A 2 -33.83 7.56 12.02
C THR A 2 -35.22 7.83 11.45
N VAL A 3 -36.27 7.45 12.17
CA VAL A 3 -37.67 7.66 11.79
C VAL A 3 -38.40 8.30 12.97
N TYR A 4 -39.07 9.42 12.72
CA TYR A 4 -40.07 9.97 13.63
C TYR A 4 -41.47 9.76 13.04
N ILE A 5 -42.40 9.40 13.90
CA ILE A 5 -43.80 9.17 13.58
C ILE A 5 -44.62 10.08 14.48
N ASP A 6 -45.38 10.97 13.87
CA ASP A 6 -46.27 11.94 14.49
C ASP A 6 -47.71 11.70 14.01
N GLY A 7 -48.70 12.08 14.82
CA GLY A 7 -50.12 11.97 14.50
C GLY A 7 -50.98 12.37 15.70
N ASP A 8 -52.25 11.98 15.69
CA ASP A 8 -53.26 12.45 16.66
C ASP A 8 -53.22 11.73 18.02
N TYR A 9 -52.18 10.94 18.31
CA TYR A 9 -52.10 10.18 19.54
C TYR A 9 -51.64 11.06 20.71
N GLU A 10 -52.55 11.33 21.64
CA GLU A 10 -52.30 12.10 22.86
C GLU A 10 -52.21 11.20 24.10
N LEU A 11 -51.27 11.52 24.98
CA LEU A 11 -51.16 10.94 26.32
C LEU A 11 -51.10 12.09 27.33
N ASP A 12 -52.02 12.13 28.28
CA ASP A 12 -52.19 13.23 29.25
C ASP A 12 -52.34 14.63 28.61
N GLY A 13 -52.96 14.72 27.43
CA GLY A 13 -53.21 15.97 26.71
C GLY A 13 -51.99 16.54 25.97
N GLN A 14 -50.95 15.75 25.76
CA GLN A 14 -49.80 16.09 24.93
C GLN A 14 -49.69 15.14 23.73
N LEU A 15 -49.48 15.69 22.54
CA LEU A 15 -49.20 14.92 21.32
C LEU A 15 -47.87 14.18 21.48
N MET A 16 -47.88 12.87 21.22
CA MET A 16 -46.73 12.01 21.42
C MET A 16 -46.03 11.73 20.10
N ARG A 17 -44.73 12.02 20.02
CA ARG A 17 -43.86 11.57 18.91
C ARG A 17 -43.27 10.20 19.22
N LYS A 18 -43.33 9.27 18.27
CA LYS A 18 -42.60 8.00 18.35
C LYS A 18 -41.30 8.08 17.56
N VAL A 19 -40.18 7.72 18.19
CA VAL A 19 -38.84 7.74 17.61
C VAL A 19 -38.31 6.32 17.46
N GLU A 20 -37.94 5.94 16.24
CA GLU A 20 -37.32 4.65 15.93
C GLU A 20 -35.94 4.87 15.29
N GLU A 21 -34.91 4.27 15.89
CA GLU A 21 -33.54 4.35 15.42
C GLU A 21 -32.99 2.94 15.17
N LYS A 22 -32.50 2.68 13.94
CA LYS A 22 -31.85 1.41 13.60
C LYS A 22 -30.50 1.63 12.91
N LYS A 23 -29.48 0.89 13.38
CA LYS A 23 -28.20 0.74 12.65
C LYS A 23 -28.47 -0.08 11.38
N VAL A 24 -27.97 0.41 10.26
CA VAL A 24 -28.11 -0.21 8.94
C VAL A 24 -26.74 -0.18 8.27
N ASP A 25 -26.44 -1.23 7.51
CA ASP A 25 -25.20 -1.37 6.74
C ASP A 25 -25.58 -1.91 5.36
N PHE A 26 -25.74 -1.01 4.40
CA PHE A 26 -26.19 -1.34 3.05
C PHE A 26 -24.99 -1.39 2.11
N SER A 27 -24.95 -2.40 1.24
CA SER A 27 -23.86 -2.58 0.29
C SER A 27 -24.39 -2.81 -1.12
N PRO A 28 -23.81 -2.18 -2.16
CA PRO A 28 -24.16 -2.47 -3.54
C PRO A 28 -23.71 -3.88 -3.99
N ARG A 29 -22.92 -4.59 -3.18
CA ARG A 29 -22.42 -5.94 -3.49
C ARG A 29 -23.29 -7.06 -2.91
N MET A 30 -24.27 -6.72 -2.07
CA MET A 30 -25.08 -7.70 -1.35
C MET A 30 -26.57 -7.40 -1.58
N ASP A 31 -27.38 -8.43 -1.42
CA ASP A 31 -28.84 -8.27 -1.37
C ASP A 31 -29.20 -7.61 -0.03
N ASN A 32 -29.56 -6.33 -0.10
CA ASN A 32 -29.92 -5.56 1.08
C ASN A 32 -31.35 -5.90 1.51
N ASN A 33 -31.54 -6.23 2.79
CA ASN A 33 -32.86 -6.40 3.36
C ASN A 33 -32.98 -5.58 4.64
N PHE A 34 -34.06 -4.81 4.73
CA PHE A 34 -34.39 -4.06 5.92
C PHE A 34 -35.91 -4.04 6.13
N SER A 35 -36.33 -4.34 7.36
CA SER A 35 -37.72 -4.20 7.79
C SER A 35 -37.80 -3.67 9.22
N LEU A 36 -38.74 -2.76 9.43
CA LEU A 36 -39.09 -2.17 10.71
C LEU A 36 -40.60 -2.25 10.85
N ASN A 37 -41.07 -3.12 11.74
CA ASN A 37 -42.46 -3.18 12.15
C ASN A 37 -42.59 -2.50 13.50
N THR A 38 -43.48 -1.53 13.61
CA THR A 38 -43.75 -0.79 14.84
C THR A 38 -45.25 -0.48 14.91
N GLU A 39 -45.69 0.17 15.98
CA GLU A 39 -47.08 0.59 16.17
C GLU A 39 -47.14 2.02 16.71
N TYR A 40 -48.14 2.80 16.30
CA TYR A 40 -48.37 4.16 16.80
C TYR A 40 -49.84 4.31 17.16
N GLY A 41 -50.13 4.63 18.42
CA GLY A 41 -51.51 4.72 18.93
C GLY A 41 -52.35 3.44 18.73
N GLY A 42 -51.70 2.26 18.67
CA GLY A 42 -52.35 0.97 18.39
C GLY A 42 -52.48 0.60 16.91
N SER A 43 -52.12 1.50 15.98
CA SER A 43 -52.09 1.22 14.54
C SER A 43 -50.76 0.59 14.13
N PRO A 44 -50.73 -0.59 13.47
CA PRO A 44 -49.50 -1.22 13.02
C PRO A 44 -48.91 -0.50 11.80
N ILE A 45 -47.59 -0.29 11.82
CA ILE A 45 -46.81 0.39 10.79
C ILE A 45 -45.67 -0.52 10.36
N SER A 46 -45.46 -0.64 9.04
CA SER A 46 -44.36 -1.41 8.45
C SER A 46 -43.56 -0.54 7.49
N ILE A 47 -42.25 -0.41 7.73
CA ILE A 47 -41.29 0.23 6.83
C ILE A 47 -40.34 -0.84 6.31
N LYS A 48 -40.31 -1.04 4.99
CA LYS A 48 -39.45 -2.02 4.32
C LYS A 48 -38.57 -1.35 3.28
N LEU A 49 -37.34 -1.80 3.15
CA LEU A 49 -36.49 -1.41 2.03
C LEU A 49 -36.99 -2.09 0.76
N ASN A 50 -37.30 -1.30 -0.25
CA ASN A 50 -37.65 -1.78 -1.59
C ASN A 50 -36.43 -1.84 -2.49
N GLU A 51 -35.63 -0.76 -2.53
CA GLU A 51 -34.44 -0.65 -3.38
C GLU A 51 -33.33 0.16 -2.70
N PHE A 52 -32.08 -0.28 -2.88
CA PHE A 52 -30.89 0.48 -2.53
C PHE A 52 -30.25 1.07 -3.80
N ILE A 53 -30.17 2.40 -3.85
CA ILE A 53 -29.64 3.14 -5.00
C ILE A 53 -28.19 3.54 -4.68
N ASN A 54 -27.24 2.83 -5.30
CA ASN A 54 -25.82 3.16 -5.18
C ASN A 54 -25.49 4.43 -5.96
N GLY A 55 -24.99 5.46 -5.26
CA GLY A 55 -24.72 6.79 -5.79
C GLY A 55 -25.98 7.47 -6.31
N ALA A 56 -26.68 8.14 -5.41
CA ALA A 56 -27.91 8.85 -5.71
C ALA A 56 -27.70 10.36 -5.74
N GLU A 57 -28.53 11.04 -6.51
CA GLU A 57 -28.68 12.50 -6.51
C GLU A 57 -30.15 12.86 -6.53
N GLU A 58 -30.46 14.07 -6.06
CA GLU A 58 -31.76 14.69 -6.32
C GLU A 58 -31.76 15.25 -7.74
N ASP A 59 -32.73 14.83 -8.56
CA ASP A 59 -32.91 15.26 -9.94
C ASP A 59 -34.41 15.44 -10.23
N VAL A 60 -34.73 16.10 -11.34
CA VAL A 60 -36.13 16.27 -11.77
C VAL A 60 -36.56 15.04 -12.59
N VAL A 61 -37.61 14.37 -12.13
CA VAL A 61 -38.22 13.22 -12.82
C VAL A 61 -39.54 13.65 -13.45
N PHE A 62 -39.82 13.13 -14.64
CA PHE A 62 -41.02 13.50 -15.40
C PHE A 62 -42.32 13.23 -14.62
N ASP A 63 -43.17 14.25 -14.52
CA ASP A 63 -44.51 14.19 -13.93
C ASP A 63 -45.43 15.13 -14.71
N GLU A 64 -46.59 14.64 -15.14
CA GLU A 64 -47.56 15.40 -15.93
C GLU A 64 -48.11 16.62 -15.18
N ASN A 65 -48.12 16.58 -13.85
CA ASN A 65 -48.59 17.67 -12.98
C ASN A 65 -47.44 18.56 -12.44
N GLY A 66 -46.20 18.28 -12.85
CA GLY A 66 -45.02 19.02 -12.42
C GLY A 66 -44.82 20.36 -13.13
N ASP A 67 -43.81 21.10 -12.68
CA ASP A 67 -43.34 22.34 -13.29
C ASP A 67 -42.21 22.07 -14.30
N TYR A 68 -41.92 23.02 -15.19
CA TYR A 68 -40.80 22.91 -16.12
C TYR A 68 -39.49 23.34 -15.46
N TYR A 69 -38.47 22.48 -15.58
CA TYR A 69 -37.13 22.71 -15.04
C TYR A 69 -36.04 22.51 -16.08
N LEU A 70 -35.02 23.37 -16.07
CA LEU A 70 -33.78 23.21 -16.82
C LEU A 70 -32.63 22.92 -15.84
N LYS A 71 -31.95 21.79 -16.03
CA LYS A 71 -30.75 21.43 -15.25
C LYS A 71 -29.52 22.12 -15.83
N ILE A 72 -28.76 22.79 -14.97
CA ILE A 72 -27.45 23.37 -15.26
C ILE A 72 -26.44 22.70 -14.32
N VAL A 73 -25.30 22.25 -14.86
CA VAL A 73 -24.23 21.66 -14.05
C VAL A 73 -23.01 22.57 -14.13
N GLU A 74 -22.60 23.12 -12.99
CA GLU A 74 -21.40 23.94 -12.88
C GLU A 74 -20.23 23.10 -12.38
N SER A 75 -19.05 23.36 -12.93
CA SER A 75 -17.79 22.80 -12.42
C SER A 75 -17.06 23.86 -11.58
N ALA A 76 -17.36 23.93 -10.28
CA ALA A 76 -16.69 24.80 -9.32
C ALA A 76 -15.81 23.96 -8.38
N GLY A 77 -14.53 24.32 -8.21
CA GLY A 77 -13.61 23.61 -7.30
C GLY A 77 -13.30 22.15 -7.68
N GLY A 78 -13.56 21.74 -8.93
CA GLY A 78 -13.34 20.37 -9.41
C GLY A 78 -14.47 19.38 -9.08
N MET A 79 -15.56 19.83 -8.47
CA MET A 79 -16.77 19.03 -8.22
C MET A 79 -17.95 19.59 -9.02
N PRO A 80 -18.81 18.72 -9.60
CA PRO A 80 -20.01 19.16 -10.30
C PRO A 80 -21.10 19.59 -9.30
N HIS A 81 -21.66 20.78 -9.48
CA HIS A 81 -22.82 21.28 -8.75
C HIS A 81 -24.05 21.35 -9.67
N ASN A 82 -25.15 20.74 -9.25
CA ASN A 82 -26.40 20.75 -10.00
C ASN A 82 -27.25 21.97 -9.57
N HIS A 83 -27.69 22.74 -10.57
CA HIS A 83 -28.61 23.86 -10.47
C HIS A 83 -29.86 23.55 -11.28
N PHE A 84 -31.02 24.07 -10.84
CA PHE A 84 -32.30 23.77 -11.45
C PHE A 84 -33.12 25.06 -11.60
N LEU A 85 -33.14 25.59 -12.83
CA LEU A 85 -33.96 26.74 -13.17
C LEU A 85 -35.40 26.32 -13.38
N LYS A 86 -36.31 26.82 -12.56
CA LYS A 86 -37.76 26.70 -12.77
C LYS A 86 -38.22 27.68 -13.85
N ASP A 87 -39.18 27.28 -14.67
CA ASP A 87 -39.81 28.16 -15.66
C ASP A 87 -40.40 29.43 -15.02
N GLY A 88 -40.11 30.59 -15.63
CA GLY A 88 -40.46 31.91 -15.12
C GLY A 88 -39.62 32.40 -13.94
N SER A 89 -38.55 31.69 -13.55
CA SER A 89 -37.71 32.04 -12.40
C SER A 89 -36.31 32.53 -12.79
N THR A 90 -35.55 32.94 -11.76
CA THR A 90 -34.18 33.42 -11.86
C THR A 90 -33.35 32.77 -10.76
N GLU A 91 -32.15 32.29 -11.11
CA GLU A 91 -31.20 31.69 -10.17
C GLU A 91 -29.86 32.44 -10.25
N ASN A 92 -29.21 32.61 -9.10
CA ASN A 92 -27.89 33.22 -9.02
C ASN A 92 -26.84 32.12 -8.87
N ILE A 93 -26.02 31.94 -9.91
CA ILE A 93 -24.93 30.97 -9.93
C ILE A 93 -23.61 31.76 -9.82
N HIS A 94 -22.97 31.72 -8.65
CA HIS A 94 -21.70 32.38 -8.33
C HIS A 94 -21.59 33.85 -8.78
N GLY A 95 -22.65 34.64 -8.59
CA GLY A 95 -22.67 36.07 -8.90
C GLY A 95 -23.16 36.43 -10.30
N THR A 96 -23.51 35.43 -11.12
CA THR A 96 -24.14 35.60 -12.44
C THR A 96 -25.60 35.15 -12.37
N LEU A 97 -26.52 35.99 -12.85
CA LEU A 97 -27.95 35.65 -12.90
C LEU A 97 -28.28 34.86 -14.16
N TYR A 98 -28.96 33.72 -13.98
CA TYR A 98 -29.52 32.91 -15.06
C TYR A 98 -31.04 32.91 -14.96
N THR A 99 -31.72 33.01 -16.10
CA THR A 99 -33.19 33.03 -16.14
C THR A 99 -33.73 32.01 -17.13
N LEU A 100 -34.93 31.49 -16.87
CA LEU A 100 -35.67 30.63 -17.79
C LEU A 100 -37.03 31.25 -18.11
N ASN A 101 -37.26 31.62 -19.37
CA ASN A 101 -38.46 32.33 -19.86
C ASN A 101 -38.83 33.60 -19.05
N ASN A 102 -37.84 34.23 -18.41
CA ASN A 102 -38.03 35.45 -17.63
C ASN A 102 -36.92 36.45 -18.00
N PHE A 103 -37.16 37.28 -19.02
CA PHE A 103 -36.13 38.18 -19.55
C PHE A 103 -35.75 39.24 -18.51
N ILE A 104 -34.47 39.28 -18.14
CA ILE A 104 -33.88 40.29 -17.25
C ILE A 104 -32.66 40.90 -17.95
N GLU A 105 -32.63 42.24 -18.01
CA GLU A 105 -31.51 42.98 -18.55
C GLU A 105 -30.25 42.78 -17.69
N GLY A 106 -29.15 42.34 -18.30
CA GLY A 106 -27.89 42.05 -17.60
C GLY A 106 -27.78 40.63 -17.02
N ALA A 107 -28.77 39.76 -17.21
CA ALA A 107 -28.70 38.33 -16.87
C ALA A 107 -28.46 37.46 -18.12
N VAL A 108 -27.98 36.22 -17.92
CA VAL A 108 -27.96 35.19 -18.97
C VAL A 108 -29.38 34.64 -19.13
N ASN A 109 -30.02 34.99 -20.24
CA ASN A 109 -31.42 34.67 -20.49
C ASN A 109 -31.53 33.39 -21.33
N ILE A 110 -32.22 32.39 -20.79
CA ILE A 110 -32.52 31.15 -21.49
C ILE A 110 -34.02 31.11 -21.75
N SER A 111 -34.42 30.71 -22.95
CA SER A 111 -35.82 30.54 -23.33
C SER A 111 -36.00 29.26 -24.12
N PHE A 112 -37.22 28.72 -24.13
CA PHE A 112 -37.57 27.59 -25.00
C PHE A 112 -38.87 27.85 -25.73
N ASP A 113 -39.00 27.30 -26.94
CA ASP A 113 -40.19 27.44 -27.77
C ASP A 113 -41.22 26.31 -27.55
N GLU A 114 -42.31 26.30 -28.34
CA GLU A 114 -43.35 25.26 -28.27
C GLU A 114 -42.83 23.85 -28.63
N ASN A 115 -41.67 23.74 -29.29
CA ASN A 115 -41.01 22.48 -29.63
C ASN A 115 -39.94 22.06 -28.60
N TYR A 116 -39.77 22.83 -27.51
CA TYR A 116 -38.71 22.67 -26.51
C TYR A 116 -37.29 22.94 -27.03
N ASP A 117 -37.15 23.65 -28.15
CA ASP A 117 -35.85 24.10 -28.62
C ASP A 117 -35.36 25.26 -27.74
N LEU A 118 -34.14 25.14 -27.21
CA LEU A 118 -33.56 26.08 -26.26
C LEU A 118 -32.76 27.18 -26.98
N PHE A 119 -32.91 28.40 -26.49
CA PHE A 119 -32.17 29.58 -26.94
C PHE A 119 -31.51 30.28 -25.76
N ILE A 120 -30.31 30.81 -25.99
CA ILE A 120 -29.52 31.53 -24.99
C ILE A 120 -29.17 32.93 -25.50
N ASN A 121 -29.30 33.92 -24.62
CA ASN A 121 -28.83 35.28 -24.81
C ASN A 121 -27.99 35.68 -23.59
N SER A 122 -26.69 35.90 -23.81
CA SER A 122 -25.73 36.22 -22.74
C SER A 122 -25.24 37.67 -22.86
N PRO A 123 -25.18 38.44 -21.76
CA PRO A 123 -24.58 39.78 -21.74
C PRO A 123 -23.04 39.74 -21.70
N TYR A 124 -22.46 38.54 -21.68
CA TYR A 124 -21.03 38.25 -21.72
C TYR A 124 -20.69 37.45 -22.97
N ASP A 125 -19.49 37.67 -23.51
CA ASP A 125 -18.92 36.76 -24.50
C ASP A 125 -18.61 35.42 -23.85
N GLY A 126 -18.76 34.34 -24.61
CA GLY A 126 -18.45 32.99 -24.14
C GLY A 126 -17.96 32.09 -25.25
N GLU A 127 -17.51 30.91 -24.86
CA GLU A 127 -17.17 29.82 -25.78
C GLU A 127 -17.88 28.55 -25.35
N TYR A 128 -18.17 27.67 -26.31
CA TYR A 128 -18.74 26.36 -26.01
C TYR A 128 -18.10 25.24 -26.81
N ILE A 129 -18.09 24.05 -26.21
CA ILE A 129 -17.64 22.82 -26.87
C ILE A 129 -18.72 21.77 -26.72
N VAL A 130 -19.26 21.26 -27.84
CA VAL A 130 -20.22 20.15 -27.85
C VAL A 130 -19.47 18.85 -27.55
N MET A 131 -19.80 18.17 -26.45
CA MET A 131 -18.97 17.05 -25.94
C MET A 131 -18.91 15.85 -26.90
N ALA A 132 -19.99 15.58 -27.64
CA ALA A 132 -20.06 14.42 -28.54
C ALA A 132 -19.24 14.60 -29.82
N SER A 133 -19.21 15.83 -30.38
CA SER A 133 -18.55 16.12 -31.65
C SER A 133 -17.23 16.87 -31.50
N MET A 134 -16.91 17.34 -30.27
CA MET A 134 -15.79 18.23 -29.96
C MET A 134 -15.79 19.52 -30.79
N THR A 135 -16.96 19.91 -31.34
CA THR A 135 -17.11 21.13 -32.12
C THR A 135 -17.09 22.33 -31.20
N GLN A 136 -16.20 23.28 -31.49
CA GLN A 136 -16.07 24.53 -30.76
C GLN A 136 -16.90 25.63 -31.44
N GLY A 137 -17.54 26.47 -30.63
CA GLY A 137 -18.26 27.65 -31.09
C GLY A 137 -18.06 28.81 -30.12
N LEU A 138 -18.38 30.02 -30.60
CA LEU A 138 -18.38 31.24 -29.80
C LEU A 138 -19.83 31.60 -29.50
N LEU A 139 -20.06 32.17 -28.32
CA LEU A 139 -21.31 32.78 -27.91
C LEU A 139 -21.11 34.29 -27.93
N GLU A 140 -21.71 34.96 -28.91
CA GLU A 140 -21.59 36.41 -29.07
C GLU A 140 -22.48 37.16 -28.07
N LYS A 141 -21.92 38.21 -27.47
CA LYS A 141 -22.63 39.05 -26.50
C LYS A 141 -23.91 39.68 -27.07
N ASN A 142 -25.00 39.61 -26.29
CA ASN A 142 -26.33 40.18 -26.54
C ASN A 142 -27.04 39.64 -27.80
N ILE A 143 -26.56 38.54 -28.38
CA ILE A 143 -27.20 37.87 -29.51
C ILE A 143 -27.92 36.62 -28.98
N THR A 144 -29.15 36.40 -29.46
CA THR A 144 -29.89 35.18 -29.14
C THR A 144 -29.51 34.09 -30.12
N GLU A 145 -28.94 33.00 -29.61
CA GLU A 145 -28.47 31.86 -30.39
C GLU A 145 -29.08 30.55 -29.87
N PRO A 146 -29.17 29.49 -30.69
CA PRO A 146 -29.57 28.17 -30.23
C PRO A 146 -28.61 27.63 -29.15
N LEU A 147 -29.16 27.14 -28.04
CA LEU A 147 -28.40 26.50 -26.97
C LEU A 147 -28.15 25.03 -27.32
N ASN A 148 -26.88 24.65 -27.38
CA ASN A 148 -26.48 23.27 -27.62
C ASN A 148 -26.50 22.48 -26.31
N LEU A 149 -27.30 21.42 -26.25
CA LEU A 149 -27.29 20.49 -25.13
C LEU A 149 -26.02 19.62 -25.14
N ARG A 150 -25.64 19.14 -23.94
CA ARG A 150 -24.41 18.37 -23.71
C ARG A 150 -23.17 19.08 -24.25
N ALA A 151 -23.18 20.41 -24.19
CA ALA A 151 -22.05 21.26 -24.47
C ALA A 151 -21.55 21.90 -23.18
N ARG A 152 -20.23 22.03 -23.07
CA ARG A 152 -19.59 22.80 -22.00
C ARG A 152 -19.48 24.25 -22.47
N TYR A 153 -20.15 25.16 -21.78
CA TYR A 153 -20.07 26.60 -21.96
C TYR A 153 -19.08 27.21 -20.97
N ILE A 154 -18.36 28.23 -21.41
CA ILE A 154 -17.54 29.10 -20.57
C ILE A 154 -18.11 30.51 -20.72
N ILE A 155 -18.86 30.97 -19.71
CA ILE A 155 -19.54 32.26 -19.70
C ILE A 155 -19.12 32.97 -18.42
N ASN A 156 -18.59 34.19 -18.53
CA ASN A 156 -18.14 34.97 -17.36
C ASN A 156 -17.17 34.19 -16.43
N ASN A 157 -16.19 33.49 -17.01
CA ASN A 157 -15.24 32.59 -16.33
C ASN A 157 -15.86 31.37 -15.61
N GLN A 158 -17.16 31.08 -15.77
CA GLN A 158 -17.82 29.91 -15.21
C GLN A 158 -17.90 28.78 -16.24
N GLN A 159 -17.57 27.55 -15.83
CA GLN A 159 -17.70 26.35 -16.66
C GLN A 159 -19.04 25.67 -16.38
N LEU A 160 -19.94 25.68 -17.37
CA LEU A 160 -21.32 25.20 -17.25
C LEU A 160 -21.63 24.15 -18.29
N VAL A 161 -22.51 23.22 -17.94
CA VAL A 161 -23.01 22.18 -18.85
C VAL A 161 -24.52 22.13 -18.77
N PHE A 162 -25.17 22.04 -19.93
CA PHE A 162 -26.62 21.84 -20.06
C PHE A 162 -26.90 20.39 -20.49
N PRO A 163 -26.98 19.41 -19.56
CA PRO A 163 -26.94 17.99 -19.91
C PRO A 163 -28.22 17.45 -20.55
N LYS A 164 -29.37 18.05 -20.22
CA LYS A 164 -30.71 17.57 -20.59
C LYS A 164 -31.57 18.75 -21.07
N PRO A 165 -32.57 18.51 -21.94
CA PRO A 165 -33.57 19.54 -22.27
C PRO A 165 -34.41 19.89 -21.04
N VAL A 166 -35.32 20.86 -21.20
CA VAL A 166 -36.30 21.19 -20.16
C VAL A 166 -37.19 19.97 -19.90
N ILE A 167 -37.38 19.63 -18.63
CA ILE A 167 -38.21 18.50 -18.19
C ILE A 167 -39.38 19.04 -17.38
N LYS A 168 -40.60 18.59 -17.70
CA LYS A 168 -41.77 18.81 -16.87
C LYS A 168 -41.80 17.77 -15.76
N GLY A 169 -41.67 18.16 -14.49
CA GLY A 169 -41.48 17.18 -13.44
C GLY A 169 -41.46 17.70 -12.01
N VAL A 170 -41.16 16.79 -11.09
CA VAL A 170 -40.96 17.05 -9.66
C VAL A 170 -39.60 16.50 -9.22
N PHE A 171 -39.05 17.05 -8.14
CA PHE A 171 -37.79 16.56 -7.57
C PHE A 171 -37.96 15.17 -6.95
N ASP A 172 -37.10 14.24 -7.34
CA ASP A 172 -37.00 12.92 -6.75
C ASP A 172 -35.55 12.43 -6.75
N ILE A 173 -35.28 11.36 -6.01
CA ILE A 173 -33.93 10.81 -5.88
C ILE A 173 -33.72 9.74 -6.95
N VAL A 174 -32.69 9.95 -7.78
CA VAL A 174 -32.33 9.07 -8.89
C VAL A 174 -30.88 8.61 -8.76
N LYS A 175 -30.54 7.54 -9.49
CA LYS A 175 -29.16 7.08 -9.59
C LYS A 175 -28.35 8.05 -10.44
N LYS A 176 -27.17 8.45 -9.96
CA LYS A 176 -26.19 9.22 -10.74
C LYS A 176 -25.73 8.43 -11.96
N SER A 177 -25.47 9.15 -13.06
CA SER A 177 -24.92 8.56 -14.29
C SER A 177 -23.46 8.13 -14.13
N GLU A 178 -22.69 8.83 -13.31
CA GLU A 178 -21.31 8.52 -12.96
C GLU A 178 -21.14 8.55 -11.44
N LEU A 179 -20.45 7.55 -10.90
CA LEU A 179 -20.21 7.41 -9.46
C LEU A 179 -18.87 8.06 -9.10
N LEU A 180 -18.91 9.04 -8.20
CA LEU A 180 -17.74 9.71 -7.65
C LEU A 180 -17.40 9.18 -6.25
N LYS A 181 -16.13 9.34 -5.88
CA LYS A 181 -15.62 8.98 -4.56
C LYS A 181 -16.16 10.01 -3.56
N SER A 182 -17.15 9.60 -2.74
CA SER A 182 -17.93 10.38 -1.75
C SER A 182 -19.36 10.74 -2.15
N ASP A 183 -19.91 10.13 -3.20
CA ASP A 183 -21.34 10.25 -3.48
C ASP A 183 -22.20 9.67 -2.36
N GLN A 184 -23.33 10.32 -2.11
CA GLN A 184 -24.36 9.80 -1.21
C GLN A 184 -25.14 8.68 -1.89
N ASP A 185 -25.75 7.79 -1.12
CA ASP A 185 -26.61 6.72 -1.61
C ASP A 185 -28.09 7.09 -1.43
N GLY A 186 -28.97 6.34 -2.08
CA GLY A 186 -30.42 6.47 -1.94
C GLY A 186 -31.06 5.21 -1.37
N LEU A 187 -32.11 5.38 -0.56
CA LEU A 187 -32.97 4.30 -0.11
C LEU A 187 -34.38 4.54 -0.63
N GLU A 188 -34.97 3.55 -1.28
CA GLU A 188 -36.40 3.51 -1.54
C GLU A 188 -37.08 2.65 -0.48
N LEU A 189 -37.96 3.26 0.30
CA LEU A 189 -38.67 2.64 1.41
C LEU A 189 -40.16 2.53 1.09
N LEU A 190 -40.72 1.34 1.27
CA LEU A 190 -42.15 1.12 1.30
C LEU A 190 -42.66 1.31 2.73
N VAL A 191 -43.37 2.41 2.96
CA VAL A 191 -44.01 2.75 4.24
C VAL A 191 -45.47 2.37 4.17
N SER A 192 -45.93 1.51 5.07
CA SER A 192 -47.29 0.97 5.06
C SER A 192 -47.97 1.19 6.42
N THR A 193 -49.16 1.75 6.36
CA THR A 193 -50.14 1.86 7.45
C THR A 193 -51.33 0.93 7.13
N PRO A 194 -52.32 0.75 8.04
CA PRO A 194 -53.50 -0.06 7.72
C PRO A 194 -54.36 0.50 6.58
N GLU A 195 -54.28 1.81 6.34
CA GLU A 195 -55.10 2.53 5.36
C GLU A 195 -54.40 2.63 4.00
N GLU A 196 -53.08 2.90 4.02
CA GLU A 196 -52.33 3.26 2.82
C GLU A 196 -50.86 2.79 2.87
N SER A 197 -50.30 2.49 1.70
CA SER A 197 -48.86 2.25 1.49
C SER A 197 -48.28 3.24 0.49
N LYS A 198 -47.11 3.81 0.78
CA LYS A 198 -46.42 4.80 -0.06
C LYS A 198 -44.93 4.46 -0.21
N LEU A 199 -44.41 4.62 -1.43
CA LEU A 199 -42.97 4.54 -1.72
C LEU A 199 -42.32 5.90 -1.48
N VAL A 200 -41.24 5.92 -0.73
CA VAL A 200 -40.50 7.14 -0.40
C VAL A 200 -39.01 6.92 -0.59
N ARG A 201 -38.39 7.80 -1.36
CA ARG A 201 -36.94 7.82 -1.53
C ARG A 201 -36.28 8.80 -0.58
N VAL A 202 -35.18 8.41 0.05
CA VAL A 202 -34.39 9.24 0.96
C VAL A 202 -32.91 9.12 0.59
N ILE A 203 -32.22 10.25 0.49
CA ILE A 203 -30.80 10.32 0.15
C ILE A 203 -29.96 10.46 1.43
N GLY A 204 -28.80 9.82 1.46
CA GLY A 204 -27.85 9.89 2.56
C GLY A 204 -26.81 8.79 2.51
N GLY A 205 -26.08 8.59 3.61
CA GLY A 205 -25.00 7.62 3.65
C GLY A 205 -24.07 7.82 4.82
N LYS A 206 -23.02 7.00 4.89
CA LYS A 206 -22.00 7.11 5.93
C LYS A 206 -21.33 8.49 5.86
N GLY A 207 -21.25 9.17 7.00
CA GLY A 207 -20.62 10.49 7.13
C GLY A 207 -21.54 11.68 6.80
N THR A 208 -22.78 11.43 6.38
CA THR A 208 -23.73 12.49 6.01
C THR A 208 -24.79 12.71 7.09
N ASN A 209 -25.26 13.94 7.22
CA ASN A 209 -26.37 14.32 8.11
C ASN A 209 -27.35 15.22 7.36
N ASN A 210 -28.03 14.65 6.37
CA ASN A 210 -29.00 15.38 5.56
C ASN A 210 -30.23 15.82 6.39
N ALA A 211 -30.97 16.79 5.86
CA ALA A 211 -32.25 17.19 6.43
C ALA A 211 -33.23 15.99 6.45
N PHE A 212 -34.17 16.02 7.39
CA PHE A 212 -35.22 15.02 7.41
C PHE A 212 -36.18 15.21 6.24
N LYS A 213 -36.62 14.10 5.63
CA LYS A 213 -37.70 14.10 4.64
C LYS A 213 -39.02 13.81 5.36
N THR A 214 -39.95 14.76 5.28
CA THR A 214 -41.27 14.67 5.88
C THR A 214 -42.33 14.33 4.84
N PHE A 215 -43.23 13.40 5.14
CA PHE A 215 -44.34 13.02 4.28
C PHE A 215 -45.48 12.38 5.09
N THR A 216 -46.70 12.51 4.60
CA THR A 216 -47.90 11.93 5.23
C THR A 216 -48.29 10.62 4.53
N VAL A 217 -48.74 9.61 5.31
CA VAL A 217 -49.35 8.36 4.83
C VAL A 217 -50.54 8.04 5.73
N GLY A 218 -51.76 7.98 5.17
CA GLY A 218 -52.99 7.97 5.98
C GLY A 218 -53.09 9.21 6.89
N ASN A 219 -53.39 9.02 8.18
CA ASN A 219 -53.47 10.08 9.20
C ASN A 219 -52.19 10.26 10.04
N GLN A 220 -51.03 9.86 9.52
CA GLN A 220 -49.75 9.91 10.24
C GLN A 220 -48.67 10.62 9.42
N ASP A 221 -47.91 11.47 10.10
CA ASP A 221 -46.77 12.18 9.53
C ASP A 221 -45.46 11.45 9.86
N PHE A 222 -44.73 11.10 8.82
CA PHE A 222 -43.45 10.41 8.91
C PHE A 222 -42.31 11.37 8.58
N THR A 223 -41.28 11.36 9.41
CA THR A 223 -40.07 12.17 9.24
C THR A 223 -38.85 11.25 9.25
N ILE A 224 -38.27 10.96 8.08
CA ILE A 224 -37.22 9.94 7.91
C ILE A 224 -35.90 10.57 7.49
N ARG A 225 -34.79 10.05 8.05
CA ARG A 225 -33.43 10.38 7.64
C ARG A 225 -32.55 9.13 7.52
N TYR A 226 -31.79 9.08 6.43
CA TYR A 226 -30.70 8.14 6.21
C TYR A 226 -29.37 8.88 6.35
N GLY A 227 -28.48 8.39 7.20
CA GLY A 227 -27.21 9.07 7.47
C GLY A 227 -26.60 8.69 8.83
N SER A 228 -25.45 9.30 9.12
CA SER A 228 -24.77 9.21 10.42
C SER A 228 -25.56 9.90 11.52
N LYS A 229 -25.57 9.31 12.71
CA LYS A 229 -26.14 9.93 13.90
C LYS A 229 -25.19 11.01 14.43
N VAL A 230 -25.74 12.16 14.79
CA VAL A 230 -25.00 13.26 15.41
C VAL A 230 -25.03 13.10 16.93
N TYR A 231 -23.89 13.32 17.56
CA TYR A 231 -23.73 13.36 19.01
C TYR A 231 -23.14 14.70 19.40
N ASP A 232 -23.76 15.36 20.38
CA ASP A 232 -23.25 16.59 20.94
C ASP A 232 -22.15 16.28 21.97
N LEU A 233 -21.08 17.06 21.94
CA LEU A 233 -19.99 16.97 22.90
C LEU A 233 -20.20 17.99 24.02
N PRO A 234 -19.80 17.66 25.27
CA PRO A 234 -19.92 18.59 26.40
C PRO A 234 -18.93 19.76 26.35
N PHE A 235 -18.01 19.77 25.38
CA PHE A 235 -17.00 20.81 25.14
C PHE A 235 -16.77 20.97 23.63
N SER A 236 -16.11 22.07 23.26
CA SER A 236 -15.78 22.39 21.87
C SER A 236 -14.30 22.11 21.58
N ILE A 237 -14.01 21.79 20.32
CA ILE A 237 -12.62 21.67 19.84
C ILE A 237 -12.51 22.55 18.61
N LYS A 238 -11.50 23.42 18.60
CA LYS A 238 -11.14 24.25 17.46
C LYS A 238 -9.88 23.67 16.81
N LEU A 239 -9.90 23.50 15.48
CA LEU A 239 -8.69 23.26 14.71
C LEU A 239 -7.96 24.59 14.53
N ASN A 240 -6.70 24.66 14.94
CA ASN A 240 -5.85 25.82 14.71
C ASN A 240 -5.05 25.64 13.42
N ASP A 241 -4.51 24.45 13.20
CA ASP A 241 -3.70 24.14 12.04
C ASP A 241 -3.68 22.63 11.77
N PHE A 242 -3.56 22.25 10.49
CA PHE A 242 -3.34 20.87 10.08
C PHE A 242 -2.00 20.79 9.36
N ILE A 243 -1.13 19.91 9.84
CA ILE A 243 0.25 19.78 9.37
C ILE A 243 0.39 18.39 8.78
N ALA A 244 0.67 18.29 7.48
CA ALA A 244 0.99 17.04 6.80
C ALA A 244 2.40 17.11 6.21
N GLU A 245 3.32 16.34 6.78
CA GLU A 245 4.69 16.25 6.28
C GLU A 245 4.75 15.24 5.14
N LYS A 246 5.50 15.57 4.09
CA LYS A 246 5.65 14.75 2.89
C LYS A 246 7.05 14.16 2.82
N TYR A 247 7.18 13.04 2.11
CA TYR A 247 8.49 12.56 1.72
C TYR A 247 9.11 13.51 0.70
N PRO A 248 10.44 13.76 0.76
CA PRO A 248 11.08 14.74 -0.10
C PRO A 248 10.77 14.53 -1.60
N GLY A 249 10.40 15.58 -2.32
CA GLY A 249 10.09 15.51 -3.75
C GLY A 249 8.85 14.69 -4.12
N THR A 250 7.89 14.55 -3.19
CA THR A 250 6.60 13.88 -3.45
C THR A 250 5.40 14.76 -3.08
N ASP A 251 4.34 14.72 -3.90
CA ASP A 251 3.13 15.51 -3.64
C ASP A 251 2.06 14.77 -2.83
N LYS A 252 2.06 13.44 -2.92
CA LYS A 252 1.00 12.55 -2.37
C LYS A 252 1.52 11.47 -1.44
N SER A 253 2.81 11.48 -1.12
CA SER A 253 3.43 10.52 -0.18
C SER A 253 3.71 11.22 1.13
N TYR A 254 2.83 11.03 2.10
CA TYR A 254 2.96 11.64 3.42
C TYR A 254 3.88 10.81 4.32
N SER A 255 4.71 11.46 5.12
CA SER A 255 5.57 10.86 6.16
C SER A 255 4.94 10.97 7.55
N SER A 256 4.19 12.04 7.82
CA SER A 256 3.44 12.23 9.06
C SER A 256 2.25 13.18 8.86
N PHE A 257 1.27 13.13 9.75
CA PHE A 257 0.18 14.12 9.77
C PHE A 257 -0.29 14.38 11.21
N ALA A 258 -0.57 15.65 11.50
CA ALA A 258 -0.87 16.16 12.83
C ALA A 258 -1.92 17.29 12.76
N SER A 259 -2.75 17.39 13.79
CA SER A 259 -3.70 18.48 13.98
C SER A 259 -3.36 19.24 15.26
N GLU A 260 -3.11 20.54 15.15
CA GLU A 260 -3.01 21.45 16.29
C GLU A 260 -4.42 21.91 16.66
N VAL A 261 -4.87 21.57 17.88
CA VAL A 261 -6.22 21.86 18.32
C VAL A 261 -6.23 22.61 19.65
N THR A 262 -7.22 23.48 19.84
CA THR A 262 -7.55 24.06 21.15
C THR A 262 -8.82 23.41 21.69
N VAL A 263 -8.75 22.89 22.91
CA VAL A 263 -9.93 22.41 23.64
C VAL A 263 -10.56 23.60 24.35
N LEU A 264 -11.83 23.85 24.05
CA LEU A 264 -12.62 24.96 24.59
C LEU A 264 -13.64 24.40 25.58
N ASP A 265 -13.33 24.51 26.87
CA ASP A 265 -14.19 24.19 28.00
C ASP A 265 -13.91 25.18 29.15
N LYS A 266 -14.17 24.83 30.41
CA LYS A 266 -13.82 25.64 31.59
C LYS A 266 -12.33 25.98 31.69
N GLU A 267 -11.47 25.03 31.28
CA GLU A 267 -10.03 25.24 31.14
C GLU A 267 -9.65 25.07 29.67
N THR A 268 -9.16 26.16 29.06
CA THR A 268 -8.72 26.16 27.67
C THR A 268 -7.26 25.79 27.59
N PHE A 269 -6.92 24.83 26.73
CA PHE A 269 -5.54 24.45 26.47
C PHE A 269 -5.35 23.99 25.02
N ASP A 270 -4.12 24.17 24.54
CA ASP A 270 -3.69 23.71 23.22
C ASP A 270 -3.13 22.30 23.30
N TYR A 271 -3.39 21.50 22.26
CA TYR A 271 -2.95 20.12 22.17
C TYR A 271 -2.67 19.72 20.73
N ARG A 272 -1.57 19.03 20.51
CA ARG A 272 -1.21 18.47 19.19
C ARG A 272 -1.63 17.01 19.09
N ILE A 273 -2.62 16.71 18.25
CA ILE A 273 -3.07 15.35 17.95
C ILE A 273 -2.31 14.82 16.75
N TYR A 274 -1.63 13.68 16.87
CA TYR A 274 -0.95 13.02 15.74
C TYR A 274 -0.91 11.50 15.96
N MET A 275 -0.35 10.76 15.00
CA MET A 275 -0.18 9.31 15.12
C MET A 275 0.52 8.95 16.44
N ASN A 276 -0.13 8.15 17.30
CA ASN A 276 0.32 7.76 18.65
C ASN A 276 0.24 8.83 19.76
N ASN A 277 -0.21 10.05 19.47
CA ASN A 277 -0.47 11.08 20.49
C ASN A 277 -1.93 11.53 20.46
N ILE A 278 -2.72 10.93 21.35
CA ILE A 278 -4.17 11.09 21.37
C ILE A 278 -4.58 12.14 22.39
N LEU A 279 -5.59 12.94 22.05
CA LEU A 279 -6.22 13.82 23.04
C LEU A 279 -7.18 13.00 23.88
N ASN A 280 -6.97 12.95 25.19
CA ASN A 280 -7.85 12.28 26.15
C ASN A 280 -8.41 13.30 27.14
N TYR A 281 -9.71 13.60 27.02
CA TYR A 281 -10.37 14.62 27.83
C TYR A 281 -11.79 14.16 28.23
N GLN A 282 -12.11 14.21 29.52
CA GLN A 282 -13.42 13.79 30.09
C GLN A 282 -13.90 12.40 29.64
N GLY A 283 -12.99 11.45 29.39
CA GLY A 283 -13.32 10.10 28.92
C GLY A 283 -13.49 9.98 27.39
N TYR A 284 -13.44 11.09 26.65
CA TYR A 284 -13.37 11.12 25.19
C TYR A 284 -11.92 11.04 24.73
N ARG A 285 -11.67 10.18 23.76
CA ARG A 285 -10.37 10.03 23.10
C ARG A 285 -10.51 10.40 21.63
N PHE A 286 -9.72 11.38 21.19
CA PHE A 286 -9.65 11.82 19.80
C PHE A 286 -8.36 11.30 19.17
N PHE A 287 -8.53 10.61 18.05
CA PHE A 287 -7.47 10.04 17.24
C PHE A 287 -7.47 10.74 15.90
N GLN A 288 -6.28 11.05 15.38
CA GLN A 288 -6.15 11.48 13.99
C GLN A 288 -6.51 10.30 13.08
N ALA A 289 -7.56 10.42 12.25
CA ALA A 289 -8.03 9.31 11.40
C ALA A 289 -7.77 9.56 9.91
N SER A 290 -8.13 10.74 9.42
CA SER A 290 -7.86 11.17 8.04
C SER A 290 -7.89 12.69 7.95
N PHE A 291 -7.77 13.23 6.75
CA PHE A 291 -7.81 14.66 6.47
C PHE A 291 -8.46 14.90 5.11
N ASP A 292 -8.85 16.14 4.85
CA ASP A 292 -9.45 16.51 3.57
C ASP A 292 -8.38 16.59 2.46
N PRO A 293 -8.70 16.24 1.20
CA PRO A 293 -7.73 16.26 0.11
C PRO A 293 -7.11 17.62 -0.20
N ASP A 294 -7.73 18.71 0.26
CA ASP A 294 -7.23 20.08 0.16
C ASP A 294 -6.28 20.47 1.31
N GLU A 295 -6.02 19.55 2.23
CA GLU A 295 -5.17 19.73 3.42
C GLU A 295 -5.67 20.82 4.39
N GLN A 296 -6.93 21.28 4.26
CA GLN A 296 -7.49 22.33 5.13
C GLN A 296 -8.30 21.79 6.31
N GLY A 297 -8.75 20.53 6.22
CA GLY A 297 -9.59 19.89 7.23
C GLY A 297 -8.99 18.61 7.78
N THR A 298 -9.30 18.32 9.05
CA THR A 298 -8.94 17.08 9.73
C THR A 298 -10.18 16.28 10.09
N ILE A 299 -10.08 14.96 10.01
CA ILE A 299 -11.12 14.03 10.45
C ILE A 299 -10.54 13.22 11.61
N LEU A 300 -11.14 13.43 12.79
CA LEU A 300 -10.78 12.74 14.01
C LEU A 300 -11.74 11.57 14.27
N SER A 301 -11.20 10.43 14.67
CA SER A 301 -11.99 9.33 15.24
C SER A 301 -12.14 9.57 16.74
N VAL A 302 -13.35 9.35 17.27
CA VAL A 302 -13.74 9.66 18.65
C VAL A 302 -14.28 8.41 19.32
N ASN A 303 -13.74 8.11 20.50
CA ASN A 303 -14.22 7.02 21.34
C ASN A 303 -14.48 7.52 22.76
N HIS A 304 -15.60 7.10 23.36
CA HIS A 304 -15.97 7.39 24.73
C HIS A 304 -16.24 6.08 25.49
N ASP A 305 -15.18 5.52 26.07
CA ASP A 305 -15.26 4.30 26.89
C ASP A 305 -14.09 4.22 27.87
N PHE A 306 -14.27 4.81 29.06
CA PHE A 306 -13.27 4.79 30.12
C PHE A 306 -13.15 3.41 30.79
N TRP A 307 -14.28 2.81 31.17
CA TRP A 307 -14.31 1.58 31.97
C TRP A 307 -13.96 0.33 31.16
N GLY A 308 -14.49 0.20 29.93
CA GLY A 308 -14.19 -0.94 29.07
C GLY A 308 -12.71 -0.95 28.69
N THR A 309 -12.13 0.21 28.39
CA THR A 309 -10.69 0.36 28.17
C THR A 309 -9.88 -0.09 29.39
N LEU A 310 -10.15 0.47 30.57
CA LEU A 310 -9.41 0.16 31.80
C LEU A 310 -9.46 -1.34 32.15
N LEU A 311 -10.65 -1.93 32.13
CA LEU A 311 -10.85 -3.35 32.43
C LEU A 311 -10.09 -4.24 31.45
N THR A 312 -10.13 -3.88 30.17
CA THR A 312 -9.43 -4.60 29.09
C THR A 312 -7.92 -4.55 29.26
N TYR A 313 -7.34 -3.38 29.58
CA TYR A 313 -5.91 -3.26 29.85
C TYR A 313 -5.47 -4.08 31.09
N ILE A 314 -6.24 -4.05 32.17
CA ILE A 314 -5.95 -4.86 33.38
C ILE A 314 -5.99 -6.36 33.03
N GLY A 315 -7.02 -6.80 32.29
CA GLY A 315 -7.14 -8.18 31.83
C GLY A 315 -5.94 -8.62 30.99
N TYR A 316 -5.51 -7.78 30.03
CA TYR A 316 -4.33 -8.07 29.21
C TYR A 316 -3.03 -8.10 30.00
N ILE A 317 -2.84 -7.20 30.98
CA ILE A 317 -1.66 -7.21 31.84
C ILE A 317 -1.60 -8.50 32.68
N LEU A 318 -2.73 -8.91 33.27
CA LEU A 318 -2.81 -10.14 34.06
C LEU A 318 -2.52 -11.38 33.21
N LEU A 319 -3.08 -11.43 32.00
CA LEU A 319 -2.84 -12.51 31.05
C LEU A 319 -1.37 -12.54 30.60
N TYR A 320 -0.78 -11.39 30.29
CA TYR A 320 0.63 -11.25 29.94
C TYR A 320 1.54 -11.80 31.04
N ILE A 321 1.33 -11.36 32.29
CA ILE A 321 2.10 -11.85 33.44
C ILE A 321 1.91 -13.35 33.61
N GLY A 322 0.67 -13.85 33.51
CA GLY A 322 0.36 -15.27 33.61
C GLY A 322 1.11 -16.13 32.59
N LEU A 323 1.09 -15.72 31.31
CA LEU A 323 1.77 -16.44 30.22
C LEU A 323 3.29 -16.44 30.39
N VAL A 324 3.89 -15.32 30.81
CA VAL A 324 5.33 -15.25 31.08
C VAL A 324 5.70 -16.13 32.28
N VAL A 325 4.95 -16.06 33.37
CA VAL A 325 5.21 -16.85 34.59
C VAL A 325 5.16 -18.36 34.29
N ILE A 326 4.25 -18.83 33.43
CA ILE A 326 4.14 -20.25 33.07
C ILE A 326 5.44 -20.82 32.47
N LEU A 327 6.22 -20.01 31.74
CA LEU A 327 7.48 -20.42 31.11
C LEU A 327 8.64 -20.58 32.10
N PHE A 328 8.61 -19.86 33.24
CA PHE A 328 9.73 -19.81 34.20
C PHE A 328 9.42 -20.42 35.57
N ALA A 329 8.15 -20.54 35.94
CA ALA A 329 7.73 -21.06 37.24
C ALA A 329 8.04 -22.57 37.38
N ARG A 330 8.38 -22.97 38.61
CA ARG A 330 8.57 -24.38 38.98
C ARG A 330 7.22 -25.09 39.05
N PHE A 331 7.19 -26.40 38.76
CA PHE A 331 5.97 -27.24 38.76
C PHE A 331 4.95 -26.98 37.65
N THR A 332 5.28 -26.16 36.65
CA THR A 332 4.44 -26.00 35.45
C THR A 332 4.65 -27.17 34.48
N ARG A 333 3.75 -27.32 33.49
CA ARG A 333 3.93 -28.27 32.39
C ARG A 333 5.28 -28.06 31.71
N PHE A 334 5.70 -26.81 31.51
CA PHE A 334 6.99 -26.48 30.90
C PHE A 334 8.20 -26.97 31.73
N ASP A 335 8.18 -26.79 33.05
CA ASP A 335 9.20 -27.35 33.96
C ASP A 335 9.21 -28.90 33.92
N SER A 336 8.03 -29.52 33.85
CA SER A 336 7.91 -30.98 33.74
C SER A 336 8.51 -31.51 32.42
N LEU A 337 8.29 -30.84 31.30
CA LEU A 337 8.86 -31.19 29.99
C LEU A 337 10.37 -31.05 29.99
N LYS A 338 10.90 -29.97 30.60
CA LYS A 338 12.35 -29.77 30.77
C LYS A 338 12.99 -30.93 31.54
N LYS A 339 12.38 -31.36 32.65
CA LYS A 339 12.85 -32.50 33.46
C LYS A 339 12.77 -33.83 32.71
N GLN A 340 11.67 -34.09 31.98
CA GLN A 340 11.50 -35.31 31.18
C GLN A 340 12.55 -35.41 30.07
N LEU A 341 12.89 -34.28 29.43
CA LEU A 341 13.92 -34.20 28.40
C LEU A 341 15.32 -34.57 28.95
N GLU A 342 15.64 -34.16 30.19
CA GLU A 342 16.88 -34.55 30.86
C GLU A 342 16.94 -36.07 31.16
N VAL A 343 15.81 -36.67 31.53
CA VAL A 343 15.71 -38.12 31.79
C VAL A 343 15.84 -38.94 30.50
N ALA A 344 15.20 -38.52 29.41
CA ALA A 344 15.31 -39.18 28.10
C ALA A 344 16.77 -39.22 27.60
N ARG A 345 17.54 -38.14 27.83
CA ARG A 345 18.96 -38.04 27.47
C ARG A 345 19.83 -39.11 28.14
N ASN A 346 19.60 -39.39 29.43
CA ASN A 346 20.44 -40.31 30.20
C ASN A 346 20.28 -41.78 29.79
N LYS A 347 19.17 -42.15 29.10
CA LYS A 347 18.96 -43.51 28.57
C LYS A 347 19.78 -43.78 27.29
N LYS A 348 20.15 -42.74 26.55
CA LYS A 348 20.86 -42.80 25.25
C LYS A 348 22.31 -43.30 25.38
N THR A 349 22.92 -43.20 26.57
CA THR A 349 24.33 -43.54 26.81
C THR A 349 24.58 -45.04 26.98
N LYS A 350 23.55 -45.87 27.18
CA LYS A 350 23.71 -47.29 27.57
C LYS A 350 23.42 -48.32 26.47
N LEU A 351 22.82 -47.93 25.33
CA LEU A 351 22.23 -48.88 24.37
C LEU A 351 22.92 -48.90 22.99
N LEU A 352 24.03 -48.18 22.83
CA LEU A 352 24.70 -47.96 21.54
C LEU A 352 25.82 -48.97 21.22
N THR A 353 25.98 -50.03 22.03
CA THR A 353 27.11 -50.97 21.95
C THR A 353 26.87 -52.26 21.15
N SER A 354 25.67 -52.54 20.59
CA SER A 354 25.37 -53.93 20.17
C SER A 354 24.89 -54.23 18.75
N LEU A 355 25.05 -53.39 17.72
CA LEU A 355 24.64 -53.82 16.37
C LEU A 355 25.44 -53.16 15.23
N LEU A 356 26.74 -53.46 15.21
CA LEU A 356 27.60 -53.36 14.02
C LEU A 356 27.64 -54.72 13.34
N ILE A 357 27.81 -54.75 12.01
CA ILE A 357 27.95 -55.90 11.10
C ILE A 357 26.64 -56.24 10.36
N LEU A 358 26.41 -55.55 9.24
CA LEU A 358 26.11 -56.13 7.91
C LEU A 358 25.61 -55.03 6.97
N PHE A 359 26.54 -54.58 6.11
CA PHE A 359 26.42 -54.16 4.71
C PHE A 359 27.07 -52.82 4.40
N THR A 360 28.34 -52.90 4.01
CA THR A 360 29.01 -52.00 3.09
C THR A 360 28.98 -52.63 1.70
N ILE A 361 28.79 -51.83 0.63
CA ILE A 361 29.69 -51.70 -0.55
C ILE A 361 28.99 -50.96 -1.73
N SER A 362 29.72 -49.97 -2.28
CA SER A 362 29.75 -49.42 -3.67
C SER A 362 28.96 -48.18 -4.14
N VAL A 363 29.58 -47.00 -3.98
CA VAL A 363 30.20 -46.06 -4.97
C VAL A 363 29.65 -45.97 -6.42
N ASN A 364 29.19 -44.77 -6.86
CA ASN A 364 29.86 -43.88 -7.86
C ASN A 364 28.98 -42.70 -8.34
N GLY A 365 29.62 -41.55 -8.57
CA GLY A 365 29.00 -40.30 -9.03
C GLY A 365 29.14 -40.05 -10.54
N GLN A 366 28.31 -39.14 -11.06
CA GLN A 366 28.45 -38.49 -12.37
C GLN A 366 27.99 -37.03 -12.27
N GLY A 367 28.80 -36.14 -12.85
CA GLY A 367 28.50 -34.70 -12.98
C GLY A 367 27.53 -34.41 -14.13
N PHE A 368 26.77 -33.33 -13.98
CA PHE A 368 25.84 -32.84 -15.00
C PHE A 368 26.36 -31.57 -15.66
N GLY A 369 26.42 -31.62 -16.99
CA GLY A 369 26.85 -30.54 -17.88
C GLY A 369 25.82 -29.40 -17.98
N VAL A 370 26.35 -28.23 -18.27
CA VAL A 370 25.62 -26.98 -18.50
C VAL A 370 25.17 -26.93 -19.95
N HIS A 371 23.87 -26.78 -20.18
CA HIS A 371 23.31 -26.48 -21.49
C HIS A 371 23.37 -24.96 -21.74
N SER A 372 24.14 -24.54 -22.73
CA SER A 372 24.03 -23.23 -23.37
C SER A 372 23.17 -23.35 -24.62
N SER A 373 22.15 -22.49 -24.75
CA SER A 373 21.34 -22.33 -25.96
C SER A 373 21.57 -20.93 -26.51
N SER A 374 22.06 -20.88 -27.74
CA SER A 374 22.30 -19.70 -28.57
C SER A 374 21.00 -19.13 -29.16
N SER A 375 20.89 -17.80 -29.22
CA SER A 375 19.93 -17.09 -30.07
C SER A 375 20.62 -15.87 -30.70
N SER A 376 20.61 -15.82 -32.03
CA SER A 376 21.61 -15.16 -32.88
C SER A 376 21.20 -13.81 -33.49
N ASP A 377 20.49 -12.95 -32.76
CA ASP A 377 20.24 -11.55 -33.18
C ASP A 377 20.65 -10.51 -32.13
N ILE A 378 20.99 -10.96 -30.91
CA ILE A 378 21.43 -10.14 -29.76
C ILE A 378 22.92 -9.76 -29.86
N GLU A 379 23.74 -10.55 -30.55
CA GLU A 379 25.20 -10.40 -30.58
C GLU A 379 25.70 -9.06 -31.16
N LYS A 380 24.93 -8.41 -32.04
CA LYS A 380 25.31 -7.11 -32.64
C LYS A 380 25.14 -5.95 -31.66
N ILE A 381 24.07 -5.94 -30.86
CA ILE A 381 23.84 -4.91 -29.83
C ILE A 381 24.80 -5.14 -28.65
N ASP A 382 24.96 -6.39 -28.21
CA ASP A 382 25.88 -6.73 -27.11
C ASP A 382 27.34 -6.43 -27.45
N SER A 383 27.75 -6.60 -28.72
CA SER A 383 29.08 -6.19 -29.18
C SER A 383 29.27 -4.66 -29.13
N ILE A 384 28.26 -3.87 -29.49
CA ILE A 384 28.31 -2.40 -29.40
C ILE A 384 28.32 -1.95 -27.93
N LEU A 385 27.49 -2.56 -27.07
CA LEU A 385 27.46 -2.28 -25.63
C LEU A 385 28.83 -2.58 -24.99
N SER A 386 29.45 -3.72 -25.31
CA SER A 386 30.76 -4.11 -24.76
C SER A 386 31.90 -3.15 -25.10
N LYS A 387 31.82 -2.46 -26.24
CA LYS A 387 32.83 -1.48 -26.68
C LYS A 387 32.62 -0.08 -26.10
N ASN A 388 31.38 0.27 -25.79
CA ASN A 388 31.01 1.61 -25.37
C ASN A 388 30.77 1.73 -23.86
N ILE A 389 30.65 0.62 -23.11
CA ILE A 389 30.37 0.70 -21.68
C ILE A 389 31.55 1.28 -20.88
N ALA A 390 31.24 2.06 -19.85
CA ALA A 390 32.25 2.62 -18.95
C ALA A 390 32.97 1.52 -18.15
N SER A 391 34.22 1.78 -17.77
CA SER A 391 34.96 0.89 -16.88
C SER A 391 34.24 0.80 -15.52
N LYS A 392 34.41 -0.34 -14.84
CA LYS A 392 33.78 -0.58 -13.54
C LYS A 392 34.17 0.48 -12.50
N GLU A 393 35.43 0.92 -12.50
CA GLU A 393 35.90 1.96 -11.58
C GLU A 393 35.16 3.29 -11.78
N GLN A 394 34.92 3.68 -13.04
CA GLN A 394 34.19 4.91 -13.35
C GLN A 394 32.69 4.79 -13.08
N ALA A 395 32.10 3.63 -13.35
CA ALA A 395 30.72 3.34 -12.99
C ALA A 395 30.52 3.32 -11.46
N ASP A 396 31.50 2.84 -10.68
CA ASP A 396 31.46 2.85 -9.21
C ASP A 396 31.55 4.28 -8.64
N LYS A 397 32.32 5.17 -9.27
CA LYS A 397 32.34 6.61 -8.90
C LYS A 397 30.99 7.27 -9.18
N PHE A 398 30.38 7.00 -10.32
CA PHE A 398 29.02 7.45 -10.63
C PHE A 398 27.98 6.87 -9.66
N GLY A 399 28.09 5.58 -9.34
CA GLY A 399 27.20 4.88 -8.40
C GLY A 399 27.20 5.42 -6.97
N ARG A 400 28.20 6.24 -6.60
CA ARG A 400 28.31 6.91 -5.29
C ARG A 400 27.50 8.20 -5.19
N LEU A 401 27.06 8.79 -6.31
CA LEU A 401 26.18 9.95 -6.27
C LEU A 401 24.86 9.58 -5.58
N VAL A 402 24.28 10.53 -4.88
CA VAL A 402 22.95 10.36 -4.27
C VAL A 402 21.90 10.73 -5.30
N ILE A 403 20.80 9.97 -5.31
CA ILE A 403 19.64 10.15 -6.16
C ILE A 403 18.38 10.12 -5.28
N GLN A 404 17.40 10.96 -5.61
CA GLN A 404 16.06 10.91 -5.03
C GLN A 404 15.20 9.98 -5.90
N ASP A 405 14.66 8.90 -5.34
CA ASP A 405 13.73 8.05 -6.09
C ASP A 405 12.35 8.69 -6.22
N LEU A 406 11.46 8.06 -7.00
CA LEU A 406 10.08 8.52 -7.19
C LEU A 406 9.23 8.49 -5.90
N GLY A 407 9.68 7.78 -4.85
CA GLY A 407 9.05 7.72 -3.54
C GLY A 407 9.65 8.70 -2.53
N GLY A 408 10.60 9.55 -2.95
CA GLY A 408 11.28 10.54 -2.14
C GLY A 408 12.43 10.01 -1.28
N ARG A 409 12.82 8.74 -1.43
CA ARG A 409 13.94 8.15 -0.71
C ARG A 409 15.26 8.58 -1.33
N MET A 410 16.14 9.14 -0.50
CA MET A 410 17.52 9.43 -0.86
C MET A 410 18.35 8.15 -0.77
N MET A 411 19.01 7.77 -1.87
CA MET A 411 19.86 6.57 -1.92
C MET A 411 21.05 6.77 -2.87
N PRO A 412 22.12 5.96 -2.78
CA PRO A 412 23.16 5.95 -3.80
C PRO A 412 22.60 5.45 -5.14
N ILE A 413 23.10 6.00 -6.25
CA ILE A 413 22.79 5.50 -7.60
C ILE A 413 23.08 4.00 -7.72
N ASN A 414 24.04 3.48 -6.96
CA ASN A 414 24.30 2.04 -6.90
C ASN A 414 23.12 1.20 -6.42
N THR A 415 22.39 1.66 -5.42
CA THR A 415 21.17 0.97 -4.96
C THR A 415 20.09 1.11 -6.01
N TYR A 416 19.86 2.33 -6.48
CA TYR A 416 18.82 2.61 -7.47
C TYR A 416 19.02 1.78 -8.76
N SER A 417 20.24 1.73 -9.28
CA SER A 417 20.58 0.99 -10.49
C SER A 417 20.37 -0.52 -10.30
N SER A 418 20.76 -1.07 -9.15
CA SER A 418 20.54 -2.48 -8.80
C SER A 418 19.05 -2.80 -8.69
N GLU A 419 18.28 -1.94 -8.02
CA GLU A 419 16.83 -2.09 -7.91
C GLU A 419 16.13 -2.01 -9.26
N LEU A 420 16.48 -1.02 -10.08
CA LEU A 420 15.99 -0.84 -11.45
C LEU A 420 16.21 -2.12 -12.26
N LEU A 421 17.45 -2.63 -12.29
CA LEU A 421 17.80 -3.80 -13.07
C LEU A 421 17.09 -5.06 -12.58
N ARG A 422 16.93 -5.23 -11.25
CA ARG A 422 16.19 -6.35 -10.66
C ARG A 422 14.68 -6.26 -10.91
N LYS A 423 14.09 -5.07 -10.85
CA LYS A 423 12.66 -4.82 -11.13
C LYS A 423 12.35 -5.11 -12.61
N LEU A 424 13.25 -4.73 -13.51
CA LEU A 424 13.12 -4.94 -14.96
C LEU A 424 13.41 -6.39 -15.37
N SER A 425 14.57 -6.93 -15.00
CA SER A 425 15.10 -8.18 -15.58
C SER A 425 15.07 -9.40 -14.65
N LYS A 426 14.81 -9.19 -13.35
CA LYS A 426 14.97 -10.18 -12.25
C LYS A 426 16.42 -10.66 -12.04
N LYS A 427 17.40 -9.93 -12.58
CA LYS A 427 18.84 -10.17 -12.38
C LYS A 427 19.52 -8.92 -11.82
N ASP A 428 20.66 -9.10 -11.17
CA ASP A 428 21.49 -8.00 -10.63
C ASP A 428 22.59 -7.54 -11.62
N HIS A 429 22.69 -8.20 -12.78
CA HIS A 429 23.64 -7.89 -13.85
C HIS A 429 22.96 -8.10 -15.22
N TYR A 430 23.46 -7.41 -16.24
CA TYR A 430 23.10 -7.65 -17.64
C TYR A 430 24.36 -8.16 -18.36
N ASN A 431 24.32 -9.41 -18.82
CA ASN A 431 25.50 -10.12 -19.32
C ASN A 431 26.68 -10.01 -18.33
N ASP A 432 27.82 -9.44 -18.75
CA ASP A 432 28.99 -9.25 -17.90
C ASP A 432 29.03 -7.88 -17.19
N PHE A 433 28.00 -7.04 -17.37
CA PHE A 433 27.96 -5.68 -16.85
C PHE A 433 27.17 -5.59 -15.55
N ASP A 434 27.73 -4.84 -14.58
CA ASP A 434 27.03 -4.54 -13.35
C ASP A 434 25.96 -3.46 -13.53
N ALA A 435 25.10 -3.31 -12.53
CA ALA A 435 23.97 -2.39 -12.59
C ALA A 435 24.39 -0.91 -12.76
N ASN A 436 25.52 -0.49 -12.20
CA ASN A 436 26.02 0.88 -12.36
C ASN A 436 26.39 1.16 -13.81
N GLN A 437 27.11 0.22 -14.42
CA GLN A 437 27.52 0.30 -15.82
C GLN A 437 26.31 0.32 -16.75
N VAL A 438 25.30 -0.51 -16.48
CA VAL A 438 24.04 -0.58 -17.24
C VAL A 438 23.29 0.75 -17.17
N TYR A 439 23.07 1.29 -15.97
CA TYR A 439 22.33 2.53 -15.80
C TYR A 439 23.07 3.73 -16.40
N LEU A 440 24.39 3.81 -16.24
CA LEU A 440 25.21 4.85 -16.88
C LEU A 440 25.15 4.75 -18.41
N SER A 441 25.17 3.53 -18.96
CA SER A 441 25.01 3.29 -20.39
C SER A 441 23.62 3.72 -20.91
N MET A 442 22.56 3.56 -20.12
CA MET A 442 21.21 4.07 -20.46
C MET A 442 21.21 5.59 -20.62
N GLN A 443 21.95 6.31 -19.77
CA GLN A 443 22.06 7.78 -19.85
C GLN A 443 22.94 8.24 -21.01
N GLU A 444 24.00 7.50 -21.30
CA GLU A 444 24.97 7.85 -22.34
C GLU A 444 24.47 7.51 -23.75
N SER A 445 23.80 6.37 -23.92
CA SER A 445 23.30 5.88 -25.21
C SER A 445 21.85 5.37 -25.11
N PRO A 446 20.88 6.27 -24.84
CA PRO A 446 19.46 5.91 -24.64
C PRO A 446 18.88 5.05 -25.77
N LEU A 447 19.21 5.39 -27.02
CA LEU A 447 18.68 4.72 -28.22
C LEU A 447 19.02 3.23 -28.30
N LEU A 448 20.16 2.79 -27.73
CA LEU A 448 20.54 1.38 -27.74
C LEU A 448 19.61 0.55 -26.85
N TRP A 449 19.19 1.12 -25.71
CA TRP A 449 18.41 0.41 -24.68
C TRP A 449 16.93 0.24 -25.03
N TYR A 450 16.43 0.90 -26.08
CA TYR A 450 15.11 0.65 -26.64
C TYR A 450 14.96 -0.79 -27.16
N SER A 451 16.02 -1.32 -27.78
CA SER A 451 16.02 -2.63 -28.45
C SER A 451 16.61 -3.75 -27.59
N VAL A 452 17.12 -3.44 -26.40
CA VAL A 452 17.69 -4.45 -25.49
C VAL A 452 16.56 -5.23 -24.81
N PRO A 453 16.53 -6.58 -24.88
CA PRO A 453 15.48 -7.38 -24.26
C PRO A 453 15.67 -7.47 -22.74
N LEU A 454 15.19 -6.44 -22.03
CA LEU A 454 15.40 -6.29 -20.58
C LEU A 454 14.14 -6.57 -19.74
N ILE A 455 12.94 -6.37 -20.31
CA ILE A 455 11.68 -6.42 -19.57
C ILE A 455 11.27 -7.87 -19.36
N PHE A 456 11.31 -8.35 -18.11
CA PHE A 456 10.89 -9.68 -17.73
C PHE A 456 9.38 -9.86 -17.88
N LEU A 457 8.98 -10.91 -18.58
CA LEU A 457 7.60 -11.32 -18.75
C LEU A 457 7.34 -12.64 -18.01
N LYS A 458 6.34 -12.66 -17.12
CA LYS A 458 5.98 -13.88 -16.37
C LYS A 458 5.36 -14.92 -17.32
N SER A 459 5.73 -16.20 -17.19
CA SER A 459 5.13 -17.27 -18.00
C SER A 459 3.77 -17.68 -17.42
N LYS A 460 2.72 -17.72 -18.25
CA LYS A 460 1.38 -18.21 -17.88
C LYS A 460 0.78 -19.12 -18.95
N LYS A 461 -0.23 -19.91 -18.56
CA LYS A 461 -0.93 -20.86 -19.44
C LYS A 461 -1.70 -20.17 -20.59
N ALA A 462 -2.19 -18.95 -20.37
CA ALA A 462 -2.78 -18.08 -21.39
C ALA A 462 -1.96 -16.78 -21.43
N ASP A 463 -0.98 -16.72 -22.33
CA ASP A 463 -0.01 -15.63 -22.39
C ASP A 463 -0.50 -14.49 -23.28
N SER A 464 -1.35 -13.65 -22.71
CA SER A 464 -2.02 -12.56 -23.42
C SER A 464 -1.06 -11.43 -23.79
N ILE A 465 -0.13 -11.09 -22.91
CA ILE A 465 0.82 -10.00 -23.14
C ILE A 465 1.70 -10.30 -24.35
N ARG A 466 2.32 -11.50 -24.40
CA ARG A 466 3.16 -11.89 -25.54
C ARG A 466 2.40 -11.93 -26.86
N SER A 467 1.13 -12.34 -26.83
CA SER A 467 0.27 -12.32 -28.01
C SER A 467 -0.08 -10.91 -28.50
N ILE A 468 -0.25 -9.95 -27.58
CA ILE A 468 -0.57 -8.54 -27.90
C ILE A 468 0.66 -7.82 -28.47
N ILE A 469 1.83 -8.03 -27.87
CA ILE A 469 3.07 -7.38 -28.32
C ILE A 469 3.65 -8.02 -29.59
N GLY A 470 3.27 -9.26 -29.91
CA GLY A 470 3.67 -9.97 -31.13
C GLY A 470 4.97 -10.76 -31.01
N VAL A 471 5.32 -11.23 -29.81
CA VAL A 471 6.55 -11.98 -29.55
C VAL A 471 6.30 -13.48 -29.28
N PRO A 472 7.31 -14.36 -29.46
CA PRO A 472 7.17 -15.79 -29.16
C PRO A 472 6.76 -16.06 -27.72
N LYS A 473 5.88 -17.04 -27.50
CA LYS A 473 5.32 -17.36 -26.16
C LYS A 473 6.35 -17.85 -25.13
N ASP A 474 7.49 -18.32 -25.61
CA ASP A 474 8.63 -18.81 -24.81
C ASP A 474 9.62 -17.70 -24.44
N LEU A 475 9.50 -16.50 -25.02
CA LEU A 475 10.41 -15.38 -24.79
C LEU A 475 10.33 -14.91 -23.32
N LYS A 476 11.45 -14.93 -22.59
CA LYS A 476 11.47 -14.54 -21.16
C LYS A 476 11.61 -13.03 -20.94
N HIS A 477 12.29 -12.34 -21.85
CA HIS A 477 12.56 -10.91 -21.76
C HIS A 477 12.21 -10.23 -23.08
N ALA A 478 11.42 -9.17 -23.03
CA ALA A 478 11.05 -8.35 -24.18
C ALA A 478 11.81 -7.01 -24.16
N SER A 479 11.99 -6.43 -25.35
CA SER A 479 12.55 -5.09 -25.51
C SER A 479 11.49 -4.03 -25.28
N LEU A 480 11.90 -2.77 -25.10
CA LEU A 480 10.95 -1.66 -24.96
C LEU A 480 10.18 -1.44 -26.27
N VAL A 481 10.84 -1.58 -27.42
CA VAL A 481 10.24 -1.42 -28.76
C VAL A 481 9.09 -2.41 -28.99
N ASP A 482 9.15 -3.62 -28.43
CA ASP A 482 8.10 -4.63 -28.60
C ASP A 482 6.72 -4.13 -28.11
N PHE A 483 6.69 -3.21 -27.16
CA PHE A 483 5.45 -2.66 -26.58
C PHE A 483 4.83 -1.53 -27.40
N PHE A 484 5.51 -1.03 -28.43
CA PHE A 484 5.02 0.05 -29.27
C PHE A 484 4.74 -0.45 -30.70
N THR A 485 3.76 0.16 -31.37
CA THR A 485 3.52 -0.06 -32.80
C THR A 485 4.53 0.73 -33.63
N GLU A 486 4.61 0.48 -34.95
CA GLU A 486 5.43 1.28 -35.87
C GLU A 486 5.05 2.78 -35.88
N ARG A 487 3.83 3.10 -35.43
CA ARG A 487 3.32 4.47 -35.27
C ARG A 487 3.59 5.07 -33.89
N GLY A 488 4.23 4.33 -32.98
CA GLY A 488 4.54 4.76 -31.62
C GLY A 488 3.38 4.59 -30.63
N GLU A 489 2.29 3.93 -31.00
CA GLU A 489 1.16 3.70 -30.09
C GLU A 489 1.49 2.57 -29.10
N TYR A 490 1.14 2.76 -27.82
CA TYR A 490 1.41 1.78 -26.78
C TYR A 490 0.39 0.62 -26.81
N LYS A 491 0.88 -0.59 -27.11
CA LYS A 491 0.03 -1.77 -27.37
C LYS A 491 -0.79 -2.23 -26.16
N LEU A 492 -0.32 -1.96 -24.93
CA LEU A 492 -1.05 -2.32 -23.71
C LEU A 492 -2.11 -1.29 -23.30
N GLY A 493 -2.04 -0.06 -23.82
CA GLY A 493 -2.90 1.07 -23.44
C GLY A 493 -4.40 0.74 -23.31
N PRO A 494 -5.04 0.12 -24.32
CA PRO A 494 -6.48 -0.19 -24.30
C PRO A 494 -6.92 -1.11 -23.16
N TYR A 495 -6.01 -1.92 -22.60
CA TYR A 495 -6.30 -2.88 -21.53
C TYR A 495 -5.99 -2.33 -20.14
N LEU A 496 -5.24 -1.22 -20.06
CA LEU A 496 -4.78 -0.66 -18.80
C LEU A 496 -5.85 0.17 -18.10
N GLU A 497 -6.74 0.82 -18.85
CA GLU A 497 -7.78 1.66 -18.26
C GLU A 497 -8.73 0.84 -17.37
N GLU A 498 -9.28 -0.25 -17.88
CA GLU A 498 -10.08 -1.19 -17.08
C GLU A 498 -9.23 -1.78 -15.93
N ALA A 499 -7.97 -2.14 -16.23
CA ALA A 499 -7.08 -2.71 -15.24
C ALA A 499 -6.85 -1.76 -14.08
N TYR A 500 -6.62 -0.46 -14.27
CA TYR A 500 -6.38 0.55 -13.22
C TYR A 500 -7.66 1.02 -12.53
N ARG A 501 -8.82 1.04 -13.22
CA ARG A 501 -10.13 1.37 -12.62
C ARG A 501 -10.62 0.31 -11.62
N ALA A 502 -10.22 -0.95 -11.78
CA ALA A 502 -10.63 -2.02 -10.87
C ALA A 502 -10.09 -1.81 -9.43
N ALA A 503 -10.98 -1.73 -8.44
CA ALA A 503 -10.59 -1.59 -7.04
C ALA A 503 -9.80 -2.81 -6.51
N VAL A 504 -10.13 -4.01 -6.97
CA VAL A 504 -9.39 -5.25 -6.67
C VAL A 504 -9.08 -5.95 -8.01
N PRO A 505 -7.83 -5.83 -8.52
CA PRO A 505 -7.50 -6.36 -9.83
C PRO A 505 -7.45 -7.90 -9.82
N ASN A 506 -8.04 -8.51 -10.85
CA ASN A 506 -7.90 -9.96 -11.06
C ASN A 506 -6.46 -10.33 -11.50
N ALA A 507 -6.13 -11.63 -11.57
CA ALA A 507 -4.78 -12.08 -11.89
C ALA A 507 -4.27 -11.64 -13.29
N PHE A 508 -5.17 -11.33 -14.22
CA PHE A 508 -4.85 -10.79 -15.55
C PHE A 508 -4.55 -9.30 -15.44
N GLN A 509 -5.45 -8.50 -14.85
CA GLN A 509 -5.28 -7.06 -14.62
C GLN A 509 -4.01 -6.76 -13.81
N LYS A 510 -3.70 -7.57 -12.78
CA LYS A 510 -2.46 -7.44 -12.00
C LYS A 510 -1.22 -7.60 -12.87
N GLU A 511 -1.23 -8.54 -13.81
CA GLU A 511 -0.09 -8.79 -14.70
C GLU A 511 0.12 -7.66 -15.71
N PHE A 512 -0.97 -7.08 -16.23
CA PHE A 512 -0.91 -5.91 -17.11
C PHE A 512 -0.35 -4.69 -16.36
N ARG A 513 -0.85 -4.41 -15.15
CA ARG A 513 -0.31 -3.35 -14.28
C ARG A 513 1.18 -3.56 -13.98
N GLU A 514 1.58 -4.76 -13.57
CA GLU A 514 3.00 -5.05 -13.26
C GLU A 514 3.91 -4.92 -14.50
N THR A 515 3.40 -5.28 -15.69
CA THR A 515 4.17 -5.17 -16.94
C THR A 515 4.29 -3.71 -17.37
N ASP A 516 3.18 -2.98 -17.30
CA ASP A 516 3.13 -1.54 -17.55
C ASP A 516 4.08 -0.76 -16.64
N GLN A 517 4.11 -1.09 -15.34
CA GLN A 517 5.08 -0.51 -14.41
C GLN A 517 6.54 -0.75 -14.84
N ARG A 518 6.89 -1.94 -15.36
CA ARG A 518 8.24 -2.22 -15.87
C ARG A 518 8.55 -1.45 -17.15
N VAL A 519 7.58 -1.35 -18.06
CA VAL A 519 7.70 -0.58 -19.30
C VAL A 519 7.96 0.89 -18.98
N ASN A 520 7.12 1.49 -18.13
CA ASN A 520 7.26 2.88 -17.71
C ASN A 520 8.55 3.12 -16.94
N LEU A 521 8.96 2.18 -16.08
CA LEU A 521 10.22 2.29 -15.35
C LEU A 521 11.44 2.33 -16.28
N LEU A 522 11.49 1.44 -17.30
CA LEU A 522 12.58 1.47 -18.29
C LEU A 522 12.51 2.71 -19.17
N TYR A 523 11.30 3.08 -19.62
CA TYR A 523 11.10 4.28 -20.44
C TYR A 523 11.61 5.53 -19.70
N ASN A 524 11.21 5.73 -18.45
CA ASN A 524 11.64 6.86 -17.62
C ASN A 524 13.16 6.84 -17.38
N ALA A 525 13.75 5.67 -17.12
CA ALA A 525 15.19 5.55 -16.97
C ALA A 525 15.96 5.94 -18.24
N ILE A 526 15.46 5.54 -19.42
CA ILE A 526 16.06 5.88 -20.72
C ILE A 526 15.88 7.37 -21.05
N GLN A 527 14.73 7.96 -20.72
CA GLN A 527 14.50 9.40 -20.90
C GLN A 527 15.31 10.27 -19.93
N GLY A 528 15.87 9.68 -18.87
CA GLY A 528 16.65 10.38 -17.85
C GLY A 528 15.80 11.10 -16.80
N THR A 529 14.47 10.93 -16.80
CA THR A 529 13.58 11.53 -15.80
C THR A 529 13.82 10.95 -14.42
N THR A 530 14.30 9.70 -14.33
CA THR A 530 14.60 9.10 -13.02
C THR A 530 15.87 9.62 -12.39
N LEU A 531 16.77 10.29 -13.12
CA LEU A 531 18.08 10.74 -12.63
C LEU A 531 17.96 12.05 -11.82
N LYS A 532 17.14 12.04 -10.76
CA LYS A 532 16.94 13.19 -9.87
C LYS A 532 18.14 13.37 -8.94
N ILE A 533 19.14 14.12 -9.41
CA ILE A 533 20.44 14.31 -8.74
C ILE A 533 20.73 15.78 -8.38
N PHE A 534 19.87 16.71 -8.81
CA PHE A 534 20.06 18.14 -8.60
C PHE A 534 18.99 18.71 -7.66
N PRO A 535 19.33 19.12 -6.43
CA PRO A 535 18.37 19.76 -5.51
C PRO A 535 17.86 21.10 -6.04
N ILE A 536 16.56 21.38 -5.87
CA ILE A 536 16.00 22.72 -6.05
C ILE A 536 16.36 23.57 -4.82
N PRO A 537 17.05 24.73 -4.97
CA PRO A 537 17.42 25.57 -3.83
C PRO A 537 16.19 26.19 -3.14
N ASN A 538 16.15 26.11 -1.81
CA ASN A 538 15.07 26.65 -0.96
C ASN A 538 13.67 26.08 -1.26
N ASP A 539 13.60 24.86 -1.79
CA ASP A 539 12.33 24.16 -1.96
C ASP A 539 11.81 23.63 -0.61
N GLU A 540 10.56 23.93 -0.27
CA GLU A 540 9.96 23.51 1.01
C GLU A 540 9.88 21.98 1.14
N ASN A 541 9.77 21.25 0.03
CA ASN A 541 9.65 19.79 0.00
C ASN A 541 10.99 19.09 -0.33
N ASN A 542 12.10 19.82 -0.34
CA ASN A 542 13.42 19.28 -0.68
C ASN A 542 13.41 18.46 -2.01
N GLU A 543 12.70 18.95 -3.03
CA GLU A 543 12.61 18.28 -4.34
C GLU A 543 13.94 18.32 -5.10
N TRP A 544 14.31 17.19 -5.71
CA TRP A 544 15.43 17.07 -6.62
C TRP A 544 14.92 16.78 -8.02
N ILE A 545 15.58 17.40 -9.00
CA ILE A 545 15.23 17.30 -10.41
C ILE A 545 16.30 16.58 -11.20
N SER A 546 15.87 16.03 -12.33
CA SER A 546 16.76 15.44 -13.31
C SER A 546 17.29 16.46 -14.32
N PRO A 547 18.40 16.15 -15.01
CA PRO A 547 18.89 16.99 -16.10
C PRO A 547 17.89 17.17 -17.27
N SER A 548 16.87 16.30 -17.39
CA SER A 548 15.84 16.40 -18.44
C SER A 548 14.65 17.27 -18.05
N GLU A 549 14.35 17.40 -16.75
CA GLU A 549 13.17 18.11 -16.23
C GLU A 549 13.33 19.64 -16.19
N ASN A 550 14.56 20.15 -15.97
CA ASN A 550 14.85 21.59 -15.86
C ASN A 550 14.59 22.41 -17.14
N ARG A 551 14.16 21.78 -18.25
CA ARG A 551 13.92 22.48 -19.52
C ARG A 551 12.51 23.05 -19.65
N PHE A 552 11.57 22.63 -18.81
CA PHE A 552 10.15 22.88 -19.06
C PHE A 552 9.42 23.66 -17.95
N ASP A 553 9.74 23.46 -16.66
CA ASP A 553 8.83 23.95 -15.59
C ASP A 553 9.47 24.74 -14.42
N VAL A 554 10.78 24.68 -14.18
CA VAL A 554 11.38 25.24 -12.94
C VAL A 554 12.22 26.50 -13.23
N VAL A 555 11.69 27.68 -12.92
CA VAL A 555 12.44 28.96 -12.99
C VAL A 555 13.35 29.09 -11.76
N LEU A 556 14.55 28.50 -11.84
CA LEU A 556 15.58 28.71 -10.82
C LEU A 556 16.10 30.16 -10.87
N THR A 557 16.14 30.83 -9.72
CA THR A 557 16.60 32.23 -9.59
C THR A 557 18.10 32.40 -9.85
N ASP A 558 18.91 31.35 -9.69
CA ASP A 558 20.35 31.35 -9.99
C ASP A 558 20.63 30.81 -11.41
N SER A 559 20.97 31.73 -12.31
CA SER A 559 21.28 31.40 -13.71
C SER A 559 22.53 30.53 -13.88
N LEU A 560 23.51 30.61 -12.96
CA LEU A 560 24.72 29.78 -13.03
C LEU A 560 24.40 28.34 -12.62
N TYR A 561 23.61 28.15 -11.57
CA TYR A 561 23.19 26.82 -11.14
C TYR A 561 22.25 26.16 -12.15
N SER A 562 21.29 26.92 -12.71
CA SER A 562 20.43 26.42 -13.78
C SER A 562 21.24 25.99 -15.02
N ASN A 563 22.25 26.78 -15.42
CA ASN A 563 23.18 26.40 -16.49
C ASN A 563 23.95 25.12 -16.14
N PHE A 564 24.41 24.98 -14.89
CA PHE A 564 25.09 23.77 -14.43
C PHE A 564 24.18 22.53 -14.44
N ILE A 565 22.90 22.65 -14.09
CA ILE A 565 21.94 21.54 -14.20
C ILE A 565 21.76 21.12 -15.67
N ASN A 566 21.61 22.11 -16.56
CA ASN A 566 21.34 21.88 -17.98
C ASN A 566 22.54 21.30 -18.77
N THR A 567 23.76 21.58 -18.31
CA THR A 567 24.99 21.25 -19.03
C THR A 567 25.91 20.32 -18.26
N GLY A 568 25.96 20.39 -16.92
CA GLY A 568 26.92 19.68 -16.07
C GLY A 568 26.90 18.17 -16.27
N PHE A 569 25.72 17.54 -16.24
CA PHE A 569 25.63 16.08 -16.48
C PHE A 569 26.01 15.70 -17.92
N LYS A 570 25.69 16.55 -18.92
CA LYS A 570 26.13 16.31 -20.31
C LYS A 570 27.64 16.48 -20.46
N THR A 571 28.23 17.44 -19.76
CA THR A 571 29.67 17.67 -19.70
C THR A 571 30.37 16.49 -19.05
N TYR A 572 29.78 15.90 -18.00
CA TYR A 572 30.25 14.63 -17.44
C TYR A 572 30.26 13.52 -18.48
N LEU A 573 29.14 13.29 -19.19
CA LEU A 573 29.06 12.26 -20.24
C LEU A 573 30.06 12.51 -21.38
N TYR A 574 30.30 13.78 -21.73
CA TYR A 574 31.32 14.15 -22.72
C TYR A 574 32.73 13.77 -22.26
N PHE A 575 33.14 14.18 -21.06
CA PHE A 575 34.46 13.84 -20.52
C PHE A 575 34.63 12.35 -20.24
N LEU A 576 33.56 11.65 -19.86
CA LEU A 576 33.54 10.20 -19.73
C LEU A 576 33.87 9.55 -21.08
N ASN A 577 33.28 10.03 -22.17
CA ASN A 577 33.52 9.51 -23.52
C ASN A 577 34.90 9.86 -24.07
N GLU A 578 35.44 11.03 -23.76
CA GLU A 578 36.84 11.36 -24.07
C GLU A 578 37.80 10.49 -23.26
N GLY A 579 37.53 10.28 -21.97
CA GLY A 579 38.33 9.42 -21.09
C GLY A 579 38.36 7.96 -21.53
N LYS A 580 37.28 7.44 -22.13
CA LYS A 580 37.28 6.10 -22.75
C LYS A 580 38.25 5.99 -23.93
N LYS A 581 38.49 7.08 -24.67
CA LYS A 581 39.41 7.12 -25.82
C LYS A 581 40.86 7.35 -25.37
N SER A 582 41.07 8.28 -24.44
CA SER A 582 42.40 8.71 -23.99
C SER A 582 42.97 7.89 -22.83
N GLY A 583 42.11 7.24 -22.04
CA GLY A 583 42.47 6.59 -20.77
C GLY A 583 42.52 7.54 -19.57
N GLU A 584 42.28 8.84 -19.76
CA GLU A 584 42.35 9.86 -18.71
C GLU A 584 40.95 10.38 -18.32
N TYR A 585 40.58 10.19 -17.06
CA TYR A 585 39.22 10.49 -16.55
C TYR A 585 39.15 11.68 -15.59
N SER A 586 40.23 12.46 -15.45
CA SER A 586 40.31 13.61 -14.53
C SER A 586 39.14 14.58 -14.70
N GLY A 587 38.84 14.97 -15.94
CA GLY A 587 37.70 15.85 -16.24
C GLY A 587 36.33 15.26 -15.87
N ALA A 588 36.14 13.94 -15.98
CA ALA A 588 34.89 13.31 -15.58
C ALA A 588 34.76 13.23 -14.05
N ASP A 589 35.86 12.91 -13.37
CA ASP A 589 35.94 12.87 -11.90
C ASP A 589 35.67 14.24 -11.28
N ASP A 590 36.22 15.31 -11.88
CA ASP A 590 36.01 16.70 -11.43
C ASP A 590 34.54 17.12 -11.51
N ILE A 591 33.82 16.73 -12.57
CA ILE A 591 32.39 17.03 -12.71
C ILE A 591 31.55 16.23 -11.70
N LEU A 592 31.87 14.95 -11.45
CA LEU A 592 31.19 14.17 -10.41
C LEU A 592 31.40 14.79 -9.02
N LEU A 593 32.60 15.29 -8.74
CA LEU A 593 32.90 16.01 -7.52
C LEU A 593 32.10 17.33 -7.44
N ALA A 594 32.00 18.06 -8.55
CA ALA A 594 31.18 19.27 -8.62
C ALA A 594 29.70 18.98 -8.34
N ILE A 595 29.12 17.92 -8.92
CA ILE A 595 27.75 17.46 -8.63
C ILE A 595 27.60 17.09 -7.16
N THR A 596 28.57 16.36 -6.60
CA THR A 596 28.53 15.99 -5.17
C THR A 596 28.58 17.24 -4.28
N ASN A 597 29.39 18.23 -4.63
CA ASN A 597 29.48 19.48 -3.86
C ASN A 597 28.20 20.30 -3.95
N THR A 598 27.50 20.32 -5.10
CA THR A 598 26.20 20.99 -5.21
C THR A 598 25.10 20.26 -4.44
N GLN A 599 25.09 18.93 -4.46
CA GLN A 599 24.20 18.11 -3.61
C GLN A 599 24.37 18.46 -2.13
N ASN A 600 25.62 18.52 -1.64
CA ASN A 600 25.91 18.88 -0.25
C ASN A 600 25.59 20.35 0.08
N ARG A 601 25.67 21.26 -0.90
CA ARG A 601 25.42 22.69 -0.69
C ARG A 601 23.94 23.03 -0.65
N TYR A 602 23.18 22.54 -1.62
CA TYR A 602 21.78 22.92 -1.83
C TYR A 602 20.78 21.88 -1.29
N GLY A 603 21.18 20.61 -1.17
CA GLY A 603 20.32 19.52 -0.66
C GLY A 603 20.75 19.01 0.72
N SER A 604 21.41 19.85 1.53
CA SER A 604 22.06 19.44 2.78
C SER A 604 21.13 18.82 3.82
N GLU A 605 19.84 19.17 3.80
CA GLU A 605 18.82 18.71 4.76
C GLU A 605 18.50 17.22 4.61
N VAL A 606 18.49 16.74 3.36
CA VAL A 606 18.11 15.36 3.01
C VAL A 606 19.29 14.50 2.54
N MET A 607 20.48 15.09 2.40
CA MET A 607 21.68 14.40 1.91
C MET A 607 22.17 13.31 2.86
N LEU A 608 22.54 12.15 2.30
CA LEU A 608 23.11 11.04 3.08
C LEU A 608 24.54 11.35 3.53
N THR A 609 24.90 10.93 4.75
CA THR A 609 26.29 10.98 5.20
C THR A 609 27.17 10.01 4.41
N LYS A 610 28.45 10.33 4.23
CA LYS A 610 29.41 9.47 3.50
C LYS A 610 29.43 8.04 4.03
N ASN A 611 29.40 7.87 5.36
CA ASN A 611 29.37 6.56 6.00
C ASN A 611 28.10 5.76 5.65
N LYS A 612 26.94 6.43 5.50
CA LYS A 612 25.69 5.78 5.13
C LYS A 612 25.70 5.35 3.66
N VAL A 613 26.22 6.18 2.77
CA VAL A 613 26.47 5.83 1.35
C VAL A 613 27.40 4.63 1.24
N ASP A 614 28.54 4.64 1.93
CA ASP A 614 29.48 3.51 1.92
C ASP A 614 28.88 2.23 2.50
N ALA A 615 28.14 2.33 3.61
CA ALA A 615 27.47 1.19 4.22
C ALA A 615 26.44 0.56 3.27
N GLU A 616 25.67 1.37 2.57
CA GLU A 616 24.66 0.89 1.63
C GLU A 616 25.28 0.23 0.38
N ILE A 617 26.33 0.83 -0.18
CA ILE A 617 27.09 0.23 -1.30
C ILE A 617 27.71 -1.11 -0.87
N LEU A 618 28.31 -1.19 0.32
CA LEU A 618 28.88 -2.43 0.84
C LEU A 618 27.80 -3.49 1.09
N TYR A 619 26.64 -3.08 1.61
CA TYR A 619 25.49 -3.96 1.83
C TYR A 619 25.01 -4.59 0.50
N ASN A 620 24.86 -3.79 -0.55
CA ASN A 620 24.48 -4.28 -1.88
C ASN A 620 25.56 -5.18 -2.50
N LYS A 621 26.84 -4.82 -2.31
CA LYS A 621 27.97 -5.58 -2.88
C LYS A 621 28.11 -6.97 -2.28
N TYR A 622 27.94 -7.11 -0.97
CA TYR A 622 28.08 -8.40 -0.29
C TYR A 622 26.82 -9.25 -0.36
N ASP A 623 25.65 -8.62 -0.51
CA ASP A 623 24.33 -9.26 -0.57
C ASP A 623 24.23 -10.47 0.39
N ILE A 624 24.40 -10.14 1.68
CA ILE A 624 24.67 -11.11 2.74
C ILE A 624 23.57 -12.18 2.78
N PHE A 625 22.30 -11.77 2.61
CA PHE A 625 21.17 -12.68 2.74
C PHE A 625 21.07 -13.68 1.58
N LYS A 626 21.43 -13.27 0.37
CA LYS A 626 21.51 -14.16 -0.81
C LYS A 626 22.62 -15.20 -0.65
N ALA A 627 23.75 -14.84 -0.05
CA ALA A 627 24.80 -15.81 0.25
C ALA A 627 24.43 -16.73 1.43
N LEU A 628 23.81 -16.18 2.48
CA LEU A 628 23.51 -16.89 3.73
C LEU A 628 22.66 -18.14 3.52
N PHE A 629 21.64 -18.10 2.64
CA PHE A 629 20.78 -19.28 2.44
C PHE A 629 21.61 -20.49 1.98
N SER A 630 22.54 -20.29 1.03
CA SER A 630 23.37 -21.37 0.49
C SER A 630 24.30 -21.95 1.56
N TRP A 631 24.93 -21.08 2.36
CA TRP A 631 25.82 -21.51 3.43
C TRP A 631 25.09 -22.22 4.58
N TYR A 632 23.90 -21.75 4.97
CA TYR A 632 23.05 -22.47 5.93
C TYR A 632 22.64 -23.84 5.41
N LEU A 633 22.30 -23.95 4.12
CA LEU A 633 21.94 -25.22 3.49
C LEU A 633 23.12 -26.20 3.50
N TYR A 634 24.32 -25.76 3.13
CA TYR A 634 25.52 -26.60 3.19
C TYR A 634 25.85 -27.02 4.62
N ALA A 635 25.88 -26.08 5.56
CA ALA A 635 26.17 -26.37 6.97
C ALA A 635 25.16 -27.36 7.57
N SER A 636 23.87 -27.19 7.27
CA SER A 636 22.81 -28.09 7.71
C SER A 636 22.93 -29.47 7.08
N THR A 637 23.14 -29.57 5.76
CA THR A 637 23.25 -30.84 5.05
C THR A 637 24.45 -31.65 5.57
N ILE A 638 25.59 -30.99 5.76
CA ILE A 638 26.79 -31.60 6.35
C ILE A 638 26.49 -32.06 7.77
N LEU A 639 25.84 -31.24 8.61
CA LEU A 639 25.47 -31.61 9.96
C LEU A 639 24.49 -32.80 9.99
N PHE A 640 23.49 -32.83 9.12
CA PHE A 640 22.54 -33.95 8.98
C PHE A 640 23.25 -35.25 8.63
N ILE A 641 24.09 -35.22 7.60
CA ILE A 641 24.87 -36.38 7.16
C ILE A 641 25.77 -36.83 8.33
N ALA A 642 26.45 -35.91 9.00
CA ALA A 642 27.31 -36.22 10.13
C ALA A 642 26.55 -36.88 11.29
N LEU A 643 25.35 -36.40 11.61
CA LEU A 643 24.50 -36.96 12.66
C LEU A 643 23.96 -38.34 12.28
N ILE A 644 23.56 -38.54 11.03
CA ILE A 644 23.16 -39.86 10.53
C ILE A 644 24.34 -40.83 10.62
N ILE A 645 25.54 -40.42 10.18
CA ILE A 645 26.73 -41.26 10.29
C ILE A 645 27.06 -41.53 11.77
N GLN A 646 26.91 -40.55 12.67
CA GLN A 646 27.14 -40.72 14.11
C GLN A 646 26.20 -41.74 14.76
N ILE A 647 24.99 -41.93 14.21
CA ILE A 647 24.06 -43.00 14.65
C ILE A 647 24.65 -44.38 14.35
N PHE A 648 25.38 -44.54 13.24
CA PHE A 648 25.96 -45.81 12.79
C PHE A 648 27.42 -46.03 13.20
N ASN A 649 28.22 -44.97 13.34
CA ASN A 649 29.66 -45.03 13.62
C ASN A 649 30.14 -43.79 14.40
N ARG A 650 30.61 -43.99 15.64
CA ARG A 650 31.15 -42.91 16.48
C ARG A 650 32.67 -42.82 16.35
N ASN A 651 33.16 -41.95 15.47
CA ASN A 651 34.59 -41.67 15.29
C ASN A 651 34.94 -40.22 15.71
N LYS A 652 36.17 -39.98 16.16
CA LYS A 652 36.70 -38.64 16.49
C LYS A 652 36.57 -37.66 15.31
N LEU A 653 36.75 -38.16 14.08
CA LEU A 653 36.56 -37.35 12.86
C LEU A 653 35.12 -36.85 12.69
N ILE A 654 34.12 -37.69 12.96
CA ILE A 654 32.70 -37.33 12.84
C ILE A 654 32.32 -36.33 13.92
N ASN A 655 32.78 -36.55 15.17
CA ASN A 655 32.55 -35.58 16.25
C ASN A 655 33.25 -34.24 15.97
N GLY A 656 34.44 -34.25 15.36
CA GLY A 656 35.12 -33.05 14.88
C GLY A 656 34.31 -32.32 13.83
N LEU A 657 33.79 -33.04 12.84
CA LEU A 657 32.98 -32.51 11.75
C LEU A 657 31.64 -31.94 12.26
N ILE A 658 30.96 -32.61 13.20
CA ILE A 658 29.78 -32.07 13.91
C ILE A 658 30.14 -30.76 14.63
N SER A 659 31.28 -30.71 15.32
CA SER A 659 31.70 -29.50 16.03
C SER A 659 32.00 -28.33 15.08
N ILE A 660 32.65 -28.61 13.94
CA ILE A 660 32.94 -27.62 12.89
C ILE A 660 31.63 -27.10 12.28
N SER A 661 30.69 -27.98 11.92
CA SER A 661 29.38 -27.59 11.39
C SER A 661 28.60 -26.74 12.39
N LYS A 662 28.58 -27.10 13.68
CA LYS A 662 27.94 -26.29 14.73
C LYS A 662 28.57 -24.90 14.85
N PHE A 663 29.89 -24.83 14.85
CA PHE A 663 30.61 -23.56 14.92
C PHE A 663 30.34 -22.69 13.68
N SER A 664 30.31 -23.29 12.49
CA SER A 664 29.92 -22.62 11.26
C SER A 664 28.49 -22.06 11.34
N ILE A 665 27.52 -22.80 11.87
CA ILE A 665 26.15 -22.33 12.08
C ILE A 665 26.11 -21.12 13.02
N TYR A 666 26.89 -21.11 14.10
CA TYR A 666 26.97 -19.95 15.00
C TYR A 666 27.58 -18.72 14.33
N ILE A 667 28.60 -18.89 13.49
CA ILE A 667 29.16 -17.80 12.69
C ILE A 667 28.12 -17.27 11.71
N LEU A 668 27.43 -18.14 10.97
CA LEU A 668 26.37 -17.74 10.04
C LEU A 668 25.24 -17.01 10.75
N PHE A 669 24.89 -17.41 11.97
CA PHE A 669 23.90 -16.71 12.81
C PHE A 669 24.35 -15.31 13.19
N PHE A 670 25.63 -15.13 13.51
CA PHE A 670 26.19 -13.82 13.81
C PHE A 670 26.25 -12.92 12.55
N ILE A 671 26.65 -13.46 11.40
CA ILE A 671 26.63 -12.74 10.12
C ILE A 671 25.19 -12.33 9.75
N HIS A 672 24.22 -13.21 10.00
CA HIS A 672 22.80 -12.90 9.80
C HIS A 672 22.36 -11.72 10.68
N ALA A 673 22.74 -11.71 11.96
CA ALA A 673 22.45 -10.57 12.84
C ALA A 673 23.10 -9.26 12.37
N ILE A 674 24.36 -9.31 11.90
CA ILE A 674 25.05 -8.14 11.31
C ILE A 674 24.30 -7.64 10.08
N GLY A 675 23.83 -8.52 9.20
CA GLY A 675 23.06 -8.14 8.02
C GLY A 675 21.77 -7.40 8.39
N LEU A 676 21.06 -7.84 9.42
CA LEU A 676 19.86 -7.16 9.93
C LEU A 676 20.20 -5.79 10.53
N ILE A 677 21.27 -5.68 11.32
CA ILE A 677 21.73 -4.40 11.90
C ILE A 677 22.15 -3.43 10.80
N ALA A 678 22.87 -3.89 9.78
CA ALA A 678 23.26 -3.07 8.64
C ALA A 678 22.03 -2.55 7.89
N ARG A 679 21.03 -3.41 7.65
CA ARG A 679 19.77 -3.00 7.02
C ARG A 679 18.99 -1.99 7.87
N TRP A 680 18.96 -2.15 9.20
CA TRP A 680 18.37 -1.17 10.11
C TRP A 680 19.06 0.19 10.00
N TYR A 681 20.40 0.21 10.01
CA TYR A 681 21.17 1.45 9.88
C TYR A 681 20.93 2.17 8.52
N ILE A 682 20.81 1.41 7.43
CA ILE A 682 20.59 1.97 6.08
C ILE A 682 19.16 2.49 5.93
N SER A 683 18.16 1.69 6.29
CA SER A 683 16.74 2.06 6.15
C SER A 683 16.30 3.15 7.12
N GLY A 684 16.97 3.29 8.27
CA GLY A 684 16.55 4.21 9.33
C GLY A 684 15.42 3.65 10.20
N HIS A 685 14.93 2.44 9.92
CA HIS A 685 13.87 1.78 10.68
C HIS A 685 14.16 0.30 10.90
N ALA A 686 13.39 -0.34 11.79
CA ALA A 686 13.61 -1.74 12.09
C ALA A 686 13.30 -2.65 10.86
N PRO A 687 14.09 -3.71 10.63
CA PRO A 687 14.05 -4.50 9.39
C PRO A 687 12.95 -5.58 9.44
N TRP A 688 11.70 -5.15 9.57
CA TRP A 688 10.49 -5.98 9.50
C TRP A 688 9.27 -5.16 9.06
N SER A 689 9.47 -4.08 8.30
CA SER A 689 8.37 -3.20 7.84
C SER A 689 7.65 -3.77 6.62
N ASP A 690 8.35 -4.55 5.79
CA ASP A 690 7.81 -5.20 4.61
C ASP A 690 7.86 -6.74 4.69
N GLY A 691 7.30 -7.40 3.68
CA GLY A 691 7.27 -8.87 3.62
C GLY A 691 8.67 -9.49 3.55
N TYR A 692 9.59 -8.92 2.74
CA TYR A 692 10.95 -9.43 2.57
C TYR A 692 11.72 -9.34 3.88
N GLU A 693 11.66 -8.17 4.52
CA GLU A 693 12.22 -7.88 5.83
C GLU A 693 11.67 -8.81 6.92
N SER A 694 10.36 -9.04 6.90
CA SER A 694 9.73 -10.00 7.80
C SER A 694 10.31 -11.41 7.61
N MET A 695 10.49 -11.88 6.38
CA MET A 695 11.02 -13.23 6.11
C MET A 695 12.47 -13.42 6.56
N ILE A 696 13.36 -12.45 6.32
CA ILE A 696 14.74 -12.51 6.82
C ILE A 696 14.76 -12.51 8.37
N TYR A 697 13.88 -11.74 9.01
CA TYR A 697 13.74 -11.74 10.46
C TYR A 697 13.17 -13.06 11.00
N VAL A 698 12.15 -13.66 10.35
CA VAL A 698 11.66 -15.02 10.70
C VAL A 698 12.78 -16.04 10.60
N ALA A 699 13.59 -16.00 9.55
CA ALA A 699 14.70 -16.92 9.37
C ALA A 699 15.73 -16.79 10.52
N TRP A 700 16.03 -15.55 10.93
CA TRP A 700 16.91 -15.28 12.07
C TRP A 700 16.29 -15.77 13.39
N ALA A 701 15.01 -15.48 13.66
CA ALA A 701 14.31 -15.94 14.86
C ALA A 701 14.24 -17.48 14.91
N THR A 702 13.94 -18.13 13.79
CA THR A 702 13.95 -19.60 13.66
C THR A 702 15.31 -20.17 14.05
N MET A 703 16.40 -19.55 13.57
CA MET A 703 17.75 -20.00 13.91
C MET A 703 18.10 -19.71 15.38
N LEU A 704 17.68 -18.57 15.94
CA LEU A 704 17.87 -18.23 17.36
C LEU A 704 17.25 -19.30 18.26
N PHE A 705 15.98 -19.65 18.03
CA PHE A 705 15.31 -20.71 18.78
C PHE A 705 15.90 -22.09 18.47
N GLY A 706 16.35 -22.32 17.23
CA GLY A 706 17.08 -23.52 16.83
C GLY A 706 18.39 -23.73 17.58
N ILE A 707 19.15 -22.65 17.83
CA ILE A 707 20.35 -22.67 18.68
C ILE A 707 19.96 -22.93 20.14
N TYR A 708 18.91 -22.27 20.64
CA TYR A 708 18.44 -22.42 22.01
C TYR A 708 18.03 -23.87 22.32
N PHE A 709 17.18 -24.47 21.49
CA PHE A 709 16.75 -25.87 21.62
C PHE A 709 17.82 -26.87 21.16
N GLY A 710 18.66 -26.48 20.21
CA GLY A 710 19.78 -27.25 19.68
C GLY A 710 20.86 -27.57 20.70
N LYS A 711 20.97 -26.80 21.79
CA LYS A 711 21.80 -27.16 22.96
C LYS A 711 21.43 -28.52 23.56
N LYS A 712 20.18 -28.96 23.38
CA LYS A 712 19.67 -30.22 23.91
C LYS A 712 19.62 -31.34 22.87
N SER A 713 19.49 -31.00 21.58
CA SER A 713 19.38 -31.96 20.48
C SER A 713 20.09 -31.47 19.23
N GLU A 714 21.17 -32.16 18.83
CA GLU A 714 21.92 -31.80 17.62
C GLU A 714 21.07 -31.96 16.35
N LEU A 715 20.11 -32.91 16.36
CA LEU A 715 19.15 -33.10 15.27
C LEU A 715 18.21 -31.91 15.14
N THR A 716 17.78 -31.31 16.27
CA THR A 716 16.99 -30.07 16.24
C THR A 716 17.80 -28.96 15.58
N LEU A 717 19.05 -28.76 15.97
CA LEU A 717 19.91 -27.75 15.37
C LEU A 717 20.06 -27.94 13.85
N ALA A 718 20.25 -29.18 13.38
CA ALA A 718 20.35 -29.49 11.96
C ALA A 718 19.06 -29.16 11.21
N SER A 719 17.91 -29.60 11.74
CA SER A 719 16.57 -29.35 11.17
C SER A 719 16.24 -27.87 11.10
N THR A 720 16.50 -27.11 12.17
CA THR A 720 16.22 -25.67 12.17
C THR A 720 17.12 -24.91 11.21
N THR A 721 18.40 -25.28 11.13
CA THR A 721 19.35 -24.69 10.17
C THR A 721 18.88 -24.93 8.72
N PHE A 722 18.38 -26.14 8.42
CA PHE A 722 17.81 -26.46 7.11
C PHE A 722 16.63 -25.55 6.80
N VAL A 723 15.69 -25.39 7.72
CA VAL A 723 14.51 -24.56 7.47
C VAL A 723 14.85 -23.08 7.38
N THR A 724 15.79 -22.58 8.20
CA THR A 724 16.33 -21.22 8.05
C THR A 724 16.87 -20.99 6.63
N SER A 725 17.57 -21.98 6.06
CA SER A 725 18.03 -21.89 4.66
C SER A 725 16.87 -21.82 3.65
N MET A 726 15.79 -22.59 3.87
CA MET A 726 14.61 -22.58 3.01
C MET A 726 13.84 -21.26 3.09
N ILE A 727 13.69 -20.68 4.30
CA ILE A 727 13.03 -19.38 4.48
C ILE A 727 13.82 -18.29 3.76
N LEU A 728 15.15 -18.24 3.93
CA LEU A 728 16.00 -17.28 3.23
C LEU A 728 15.97 -17.47 1.70
N MET A 729 15.91 -18.72 1.23
CA MET A 729 15.77 -19.03 -0.20
C MET A 729 14.45 -18.49 -0.76
N ILE A 730 13.34 -18.71 -0.06
CA ILE A 730 12.01 -18.22 -0.47
C ILE A 730 11.97 -16.68 -0.45
N ALA A 731 12.62 -16.03 0.53
CA ALA A 731 12.71 -14.58 0.58
C ALA A 731 13.37 -13.97 -0.68
N HIS A 732 14.31 -14.69 -1.30
CA HIS A 732 15.00 -14.26 -2.53
C HIS A 732 14.34 -14.77 -3.81
N TRP A 733 13.25 -15.54 -3.73
CA TRP A 733 12.47 -15.88 -4.90
C TRP A 733 11.70 -14.65 -5.40
N SER A 734 11.50 -14.59 -6.72
CA SER A 734 11.03 -13.47 -7.53
C SER A 734 9.76 -12.71 -7.06
N TRP A 735 9.09 -13.20 -6.02
CA TRP A 735 7.82 -12.68 -5.52
C TRP A 735 7.96 -11.55 -4.48
N MET A 736 9.14 -11.34 -3.89
CA MET A 736 9.36 -10.34 -2.84
C MET A 736 10.37 -9.29 -3.32
N ASP A 737 10.08 -8.00 -3.10
CA ASP A 737 10.99 -6.92 -3.47
C ASP A 737 11.96 -6.66 -2.30
N PRO A 738 13.27 -6.90 -2.46
CA PRO A 738 14.24 -6.67 -1.39
C PRO A 738 14.67 -5.19 -1.27
N ALA A 739 14.16 -4.31 -2.14
CA ALA A 739 14.35 -2.86 -2.11
C ALA A 739 14.04 -2.27 -0.73
N ILE A 740 14.78 -1.22 -0.34
CA ILE A 740 14.52 -0.49 0.90
C ILE A 740 13.60 0.67 0.54
N ALA A 741 12.39 0.68 1.09
CA ALA A 741 11.38 1.71 0.84
C ALA A 741 11.22 2.63 2.07
N ASN A 742 10.63 3.81 1.84
CA ASN A 742 10.19 4.69 2.92
C ASN A 742 9.05 4.05 3.72
N LEU A 743 8.93 4.38 5.01
CA LEU A 743 7.86 3.88 5.88
C LEU A 743 6.54 4.57 5.58
N VAL A 744 5.43 3.85 5.63
CA VAL A 744 4.10 4.49 5.64
C VAL A 744 3.91 5.14 7.03
N PRO A 745 3.28 6.33 7.16
CA PRO A 745 3.14 7.04 8.44
C PRO A 745 2.56 6.20 9.57
N VAL A 746 1.60 5.34 9.25
CA VAL A 746 0.95 4.43 10.21
C VAL A 746 1.92 3.40 10.80
N LEU A 747 2.99 3.08 10.07
CA LEU A 747 4.01 2.11 10.47
C LEU A 747 5.09 2.71 11.37
N ASP A 748 5.18 4.03 11.48
CA ASP A 748 6.16 4.73 12.33
C ASP A 748 5.65 4.85 13.79
N SER A 749 5.42 3.69 14.41
CA SER A 749 5.00 3.58 15.80
C SER A 749 5.87 2.62 16.58
N TYR A 750 6.31 3.05 17.76
CA TYR A 750 7.03 2.19 18.70
C TYR A 750 6.24 0.93 19.08
N TRP A 751 4.92 1.03 19.20
CA TRP A 751 4.06 -0.10 19.53
C TRP A 751 3.99 -1.11 18.41
N LEU A 752 3.83 -0.63 17.17
CA LEU A 752 3.81 -1.49 16.00
C LEU A 752 5.17 -2.21 15.82
N MET A 753 6.27 -1.49 16.04
CA MET A 753 7.62 -2.05 15.96
C MET A 753 7.80 -3.26 16.90
N ILE A 754 7.37 -3.16 18.15
CA ILE A 754 7.50 -4.26 19.13
C ILE A 754 6.50 -5.38 18.83
N HIS A 755 5.24 -5.04 18.57
CA HIS A 755 4.18 -6.00 18.29
C HIS A 755 4.54 -6.90 17.09
N VAL A 756 4.90 -6.29 15.96
CA VAL A 756 5.25 -7.03 14.73
C VAL A 756 6.49 -7.89 14.98
N ALA A 757 7.53 -7.36 15.64
CA ALA A 757 8.71 -8.15 15.98
C ALA A 757 8.36 -9.40 16.83
N VAL A 758 7.49 -9.27 17.82
CA VAL A 758 7.10 -10.42 18.67
C VAL A 758 6.25 -11.43 17.90
N ILE A 759 5.31 -10.99 17.07
CA ILE A 759 4.49 -11.89 16.22
C ILE A 759 5.36 -12.62 15.21
N VAL A 760 6.14 -11.87 14.43
CA VAL A 760 6.98 -12.45 13.37
C VAL A 760 8.07 -13.34 14.01
N GLY A 761 8.58 -12.96 15.18
CA GLY A 761 9.48 -13.81 15.97
C GLY A 761 8.85 -15.11 16.45
N SER A 762 7.53 -15.12 16.74
CA SER A 762 6.78 -16.33 17.14
C SER A 762 6.68 -17.39 16.04
N TYR A 763 6.81 -16.99 14.77
CA TYR A 763 6.86 -17.92 13.64
C TYR A 763 8.10 -18.80 13.69
N GLY A 764 9.18 -18.36 14.34
CA GLY A 764 10.37 -19.19 14.58
C GLY A 764 10.03 -20.48 15.33
N PRO A 765 9.55 -20.43 16.59
CA PRO A 765 9.16 -21.62 17.34
C PRO A 765 8.09 -22.48 16.66
N PHE A 766 7.13 -21.89 15.93
CA PHE A 766 6.16 -22.67 15.15
C PHE A 766 6.80 -23.41 13.98
N THR A 767 7.74 -22.77 13.29
CA THR A 767 8.52 -23.38 12.21
C THR A 767 9.35 -24.56 12.72
N ILE A 768 9.97 -24.41 13.89
CA ILE A 768 10.68 -25.50 14.57
C ILE A 768 9.70 -26.65 14.88
N SER A 769 8.52 -26.32 15.39
CA SER A 769 7.50 -27.33 15.74
C SER A 769 7.06 -28.15 14.52
N MET A 770 6.83 -27.48 13.40
CA MET A 770 6.50 -28.10 12.12
C MET A 770 7.60 -29.07 11.66
N ILE A 771 8.87 -28.62 11.63
CA ILE A 771 9.96 -29.47 11.11
C ILE A 771 10.28 -30.63 12.05
N LEU A 772 10.25 -30.41 13.37
CA LEU A 772 10.44 -31.50 14.32
C LEU A 772 9.32 -32.54 14.21
N GLY A 773 8.08 -32.11 13.95
CA GLY A 773 6.96 -33.00 13.63
C GLY A 773 7.23 -33.86 12.39
N ILE A 774 7.67 -33.25 11.28
CA ILE A 774 8.04 -33.96 10.04
C ILE A 774 9.18 -34.96 10.31
N VAL A 775 10.22 -34.55 11.04
CA VAL A 775 11.35 -35.42 11.38
C VAL A 775 10.89 -36.59 12.26
N CYS A 776 9.98 -36.37 13.22
CA CYS A 776 9.38 -37.45 14.01
C CYS A 776 8.65 -38.46 13.12
N LEU A 777 7.80 -37.99 12.21
CA LEU A 777 7.07 -38.85 11.28
C LEU A 777 8.02 -39.66 10.39
N LEU A 778 9.08 -39.03 9.88
CA LEU A 778 10.11 -39.69 9.08
C LEU A 778 10.83 -40.78 9.89
N LEU A 779 11.23 -40.48 11.13
CA LEU A 779 11.85 -41.46 12.04
C LEU A 779 10.90 -42.63 12.36
N MET A 780 9.59 -42.39 12.48
CA MET A 780 8.59 -43.43 12.66
C MET A 780 8.46 -44.34 11.42
N ILE A 781 8.52 -43.77 10.21
CA ILE A 781 8.48 -44.54 8.96
C ILE A 781 9.75 -45.42 8.82
N LEU A 782 10.92 -44.90 9.20
CA LEU A 782 12.19 -45.63 9.17
C LEU A 782 12.36 -46.63 10.32
N ALA A 783 11.36 -46.76 11.21
CA ALA A 783 11.41 -47.65 12.36
C ALA A 783 11.16 -49.11 11.96
N ASN A 784 12.20 -49.92 12.14
CA ASN A 784 12.22 -51.35 11.97
C ASN A 784 12.38 -52.06 13.33
N LYS A 785 12.10 -53.37 13.38
CA LYS A 785 12.20 -54.17 14.63
C LYS A 785 13.58 -54.07 15.31
N LYS A 786 14.66 -53.82 14.55
CA LYS A 786 16.05 -53.73 15.06
C LYS A 786 16.45 -52.36 15.63
N ASN A 787 15.83 -51.26 15.20
CA ASN A 787 16.20 -49.89 15.60
C ASN A 787 15.08 -49.16 16.37
N LYS A 788 13.95 -49.84 16.62
CA LYS A 788 12.74 -49.29 17.25
C LYS A 788 12.99 -48.64 18.61
N GLU A 789 13.80 -49.24 19.48
CA GLU A 789 14.09 -48.67 20.80
C GLU A 789 14.88 -47.36 20.72
N LEU A 790 15.92 -47.31 19.87
CA LEU A 790 16.73 -46.11 19.67
C LEU A 790 15.91 -44.98 19.04
N LEU A 791 15.10 -45.31 18.03
CA LEU A 791 14.24 -44.34 17.36
C LEU A 791 13.15 -43.80 18.29
N ASN A 792 12.53 -44.66 19.11
CA ASN A 792 11.54 -44.21 20.09
C ASN A 792 12.12 -43.21 21.11
N ILE A 793 13.38 -43.36 21.52
CA ILE A 793 14.05 -42.39 22.41
C ILE A 793 14.21 -41.04 21.71
N ASN A 794 14.69 -41.04 20.46
CA ASN A 794 14.83 -39.81 19.67
C ASN A 794 13.47 -39.15 19.39
N VAL A 795 12.45 -39.93 19.05
CA VAL A 795 11.09 -39.43 18.82
C VAL A 795 10.53 -38.80 20.09
N ASN A 796 10.67 -39.45 21.25
CA ASN A 796 10.21 -38.87 22.52
C ASN A 796 10.96 -37.56 22.86
N GLU A 797 12.27 -37.50 22.61
CA GLU A 797 13.08 -36.28 22.77
C GLU A 797 12.55 -35.14 21.89
N LEU A 798 12.33 -35.42 20.60
CA LEU A 798 11.83 -34.44 19.63
C LEU A 798 10.39 -34.01 19.94
N VAL A 799 9.51 -34.93 20.38
CA VAL A 799 8.14 -34.61 20.79
C VAL A 799 8.12 -33.66 21.99
N LEU A 800 8.99 -33.89 22.99
CA LEU A 800 9.12 -32.98 24.12
C LEU A 800 9.61 -31.59 23.70
N ILE A 801 10.61 -31.52 22.82
CA ILE A 801 11.10 -30.24 22.27
C ILE A 801 10.01 -29.56 21.43
N ASN A 802 9.24 -30.33 20.68
CA ASN A 802 8.13 -29.84 19.86
C ASN A 802 7.03 -29.20 20.73
N GLU A 803 6.59 -29.88 21.81
CA GLU A 803 5.62 -29.33 22.76
C GLU A 803 6.14 -28.04 23.43
N MET A 804 7.43 -28.01 23.82
CA MET A 804 8.05 -26.80 24.36
C MET A 804 8.09 -25.66 23.33
N SER A 805 8.44 -25.95 22.07
CA SER A 805 8.53 -24.96 21.00
C SER A 805 7.16 -24.39 20.64
N MET A 806 6.13 -25.22 20.52
CA MET A 806 4.75 -24.78 20.31
C MET A 806 4.25 -23.88 21.45
N THR A 807 4.57 -24.23 22.70
CA THR A 807 4.17 -23.43 23.87
C THR A 807 4.80 -22.03 23.82
N ILE A 808 6.10 -21.93 23.49
CA ILE A 808 6.77 -20.63 23.34
C ILE A 808 6.16 -19.84 22.18
N GLY A 809 5.94 -20.48 21.02
CA GLY A 809 5.32 -19.86 19.86
C GLY A 809 3.94 -19.29 20.18
N LEU A 810 3.09 -20.07 20.85
CA LEU A 810 1.76 -19.63 21.27
C LEU A 810 1.84 -18.45 22.25
N VAL A 811 2.69 -18.52 23.27
CA VAL A 811 2.87 -17.42 24.24
C VAL A 811 3.33 -16.15 23.52
N MET A 812 4.34 -16.24 22.66
CA MET A 812 4.83 -15.08 21.90
C MET A 812 3.77 -14.51 20.97
N LEU A 813 3.07 -15.34 20.20
CA LEU A 813 2.03 -14.89 19.28
C LEU A 813 0.88 -14.19 20.04
N THR A 814 0.48 -14.76 21.17
CA THR A 814 -0.60 -14.20 22.00
C THR A 814 -0.16 -12.85 22.59
N ILE A 815 1.05 -12.77 23.15
CA ILE A 815 1.63 -11.52 23.66
C ILE A 815 1.75 -10.48 22.54
N GLY A 816 2.23 -10.90 21.37
CA GLY A 816 2.35 -10.05 20.18
C GLY A 816 1.00 -9.46 19.81
N ASN A 817 -0.05 -10.29 19.64
CA ASN A 817 -1.41 -9.83 19.34
C ASN A 817 -1.91 -8.81 20.37
N PHE A 818 -1.67 -9.02 21.67
CA PHE A 818 -2.08 -8.06 22.69
C PHE A 818 -1.31 -6.74 22.64
N LEU A 819 0.00 -6.79 22.39
CA LEU A 819 0.79 -5.57 22.17
C LEU A 819 0.28 -4.78 20.96
N GLY A 820 -0.15 -5.49 19.91
CA GLY A 820 -0.78 -4.91 18.73
C GLY A 820 -2.08 -4.20 19.07
N VAL A 821 -2.98 -4.89 19.78
CA VAL A 821 -4.26 -4.32 20.25
C VAL A 821 -4.04 -3.10 21.16
N CYS A 822 -3.10 -3.16 22.09
CA CYS A 822 -2.73 -2.02 22.93
C CYS A 822 -2.16 -0.85 22.12
N GLY A 823 -1.42 -1.14 21.05
CA GLY A 823 -0.91 -0.15 20.09
C GLY A 823 -2.04 0.48 19.28
N GLN A 824 -2.94 -0.32 18.71
CA GLN A 824 -4.09 0.16 17.93
C GLN A 824 -5.03 1.03 18.77
N MET A 825 -5.21 0.72 20.06
CA MET A 825 -5.95 1.60 20.99
C MET A 825 -5.29 2.96 21.24
N LYS A 826 -4.01 3.15 20.86
CA LYS A 826 -3.29 4.43 20.89
C LYS A 826 -3.15 5.07 19.51
N VAL A 827 -3.16 4.29 18.44
CA VAL A 827 -3.01 4.78 17.06
C VAL A 827 -4.36 5.19 16.48
N GLY A 828 -5.47 4.63 16.98
CA GLY A 828 -6.81 4.92 16.46
C GLY A 828 -7.07 4.34 15.07
N GLU A 829 -6.34 3.28 14.70
CA GLU A 829 -6.51 2.57 13.43
C GLU A 829 -7.94 2.00 13.33
N ASP A 830 -8.70 2.59 12.42
CA ASP A 830 -9.86 2.03 11.73
C ASP A 830 -10.73 1.05 12.53
N ILE A 831 -11.17 1.50 13.72
CA ILE A 831 -12.41 0.98 14.28
C ILE A 831 -13.50 1.53 13.36
N GLY A 832 -13.84 0.79 12.30
CA GLY A 832 -14.80 1.18 11.25
C GLY A 832 -16.21 1.56 11.72
N ASP A 833 -16.43 1.53 13.03
CA ASP A 833 -17.64 1.84 13.79
C ASP A 833 -17.49 3.04 14.77
N GLY A 834 -16.35 3.76 14.76
CA GLY A 834 -16.12 4.92 15.64
C GLY A 834 -16.90 6.18 15.24
N ILE A 835 -17.21 7.04 16.22
CA ILE A 835 -17.79 8.36 15.96
C ILE A 835 -16.72 9.22 15.28
N GLN A 836 -17.03 9.85 14.15
CA GLN A 836 -16.09 10.76 13.48
C GLN A 836 -16.43 12.21 13.79
N LYS A 837 -15.40 13.04 13.98
CA LYS A 837 -15.49 14.50 14.11
C LYS A 837 -14.64 15.14 13.03
N LYS A 838 -15.28 15.81 12.08
CA LYS A 838 -14.62 16.64 11.07
C LYS A 838 -14.42 18.05 11.61
N LEU A 839 -13.22 18.60 11.46
CA LEU A 839 -12.88 19.99 11.76
C LEU A 839 -12.26 20.61 10.51
N GLY A 840 -12.66 21.82 10.17
CA GLY A 840 -12.14 22.59 9.04
C GLY A 840 -12.35 24.09 9.28
N PRO A 841 -11.86 24.94 8.36
CA PRO A 841 -11.97 26.40 8.46
C PRO A 841 -13.41 26.93 8.54
#